data_AF-A0A8H7MEY4-F1
#
_entry.id   AF-A0A8H7MEY4-F1
#
_cell.length_a   1.000
_cell.length_b   1.000
_cell.length_c   1.000
_cell.angle_alpha   90.00
_cell.angle_beta   90.00
_cell.angle_gamma   90.00
#
_symmetry.space_group_name_H-M   'P 1'
#
loop_
_entity.id
_entity.type
_entity.pdbx_description
1 polymer ?
#
loop_
_entity_poly.entity_id
_entity_poly.type
_entity_poly.pdbx_seq_one_letter_code
_entity_poly.pdbx_strand_id
1 'polypeptide(L)'
;MFRSVPKGPADPVFILSSKVKADKSPSKIDLGVGVYRNEQGKYNELGVLKQAKELLTKAELGHDYEVTTGDAEFVKNACKVLFGAESEPVNTGRIASAQAISGTGSIHLAALFLSRAKEFKGKKVYIGTPAWGNYEPLFNLVGFEVVKYRHYDAERGTVAFGDLLNAVEKAPSGSIFVLQGCCHNPSGADLSKEQWRTLARAMKPKGHFPFFDMAYQGLGAPLAEDAFGLRHFTEQGFELLACQSFSKNFGLYGERCGVLHILTEKEVVAANVYDQLRCLIRWEFSSSPAYGSRLVNTVLKDGALTSRWQDELVEMRERLVGLRRTLYDLLTKKQKTPGNWDAILTSTGLFCFLRLSPQQCETLGSKHHIYMLLSGRINVSGMNQSNIERIAQAIDEVVQGAPPSRFCSRCRRQKIKCSGQQPCANCGKRNLTCIFDDRDNKVLVTQGYLSDLQAKVARLQNASNASSATNPLLEEDQDVRPRVERSHSPGEVPLRTAQSSGGGTRESTPGTDGPRETANLTNPLTETPSRFMAASNGQTFYMGTSSNWSFHGQVLSLVHEHMHKSPLPAAELLFDGSAYDLPWDRTRSLPDSASPVIPSIDYAIFLINAVKFHCAQMMHLFEEEEFMFNLHAFYTSTGDKAVWKESLWYIHFLLIIAFGKTFVQQKNHSPRPPGADFFIYALQLLPDTNKLCRDPIVATEVLCCIALYLQSLDSRNAAHVTIGQAMRIALIQGMHTDMPVMNLGDVVVQRCRKIWWTIFILDRHMTSLMGLPQSIRDEDVSCQLPNYQNSPQRAAALNMQIKLAKIHTDIASTVYGSKGRLRKKFVLSIKTTIVIVTRPLLFCCMKKVFESPQQVVPLISSPKIRKVLHMSLEASQKILAILESLQDQGLLETFLPWDLDALFVSTMVLIVTRFVDSSLLDDRTLWLDKAFALMETMIAGGNRIADYRMRELRRLDEMLAEYAALQERPLTMDALSQQQLTQLNTSMNQTGAGMPEDPTSTKPMFASPDGGPLYSGFSDEGSGFGDDLTAEQILAVADSMDIEGKDWLSFGVFDNYQPLEMVDPQMQ
;
A
#
# COMPACT_ATOMS: atom_id res chain seq x y z
N MET A 1 -8.92 -11.75 -5.48
CA MET A 1 -8.79 -11.41 -4.05
C MET A 1 -9.45 -10.05 -3.75
N PHE A 2 -8.73 -9.01 -3.32
CA PHE A 2 -9.22 -7.99 -2.35
C PHE A 2 -10.38 -7.03 -2.74
N ARG A 3 -11.13 -7.23 -3.85
CA ARG A 3 -12.30 -6.39 -4.20
C ARG A 3 -13.40 -6.45 -3.12
N SER A 4 -13.57 -7.63 -2.51
CA SER A 4 -14.50 -7.93 -1.41
C SER A 4 -14.04 -7.43 -0.04
N VAL A 5 -12.77 -7.08 0.15
CA VAL A 5 -12.27 -6.59 1.46
C VAL A 5 -12.99 -5.28 1.81
N PRO A 6 -13.70 -5.20 2.95
CA PRO A 6 -14.37 -3.98 3.38
C PRO A 6 -13.34 -2.92 3.78
N LYS A 7 -13.76 -1.66 3.86
CA LYS A 7 -12.97 -0.67 4.60
C LYS A 7 -12.97 -1.10 6.07
N GLY A 8 -11.80 -1.10 6.72
CA GLY A 8 -11.73 -1.36 8.16
C GLY A 8 -12.56 -0.35 8.97
N PRO A 9 -12.94 -0.69 10.22
CA PRO A 9 -13.64 0.23 11.09
C PRO A 9 -12.83 1.51 11.30
N ALA A 10 -13.53 2.62 11.52
CA ALA A 10 -12.90 3.90 11.84
C ALA A 10 -12.33 3.87 13.26
N ASP A 11 -11.01 4.08 13.42
CA ASP A 11 -10.40 4.32 14.73
C ASP A 11 -10.59 5.80 15.14
N PRO A 12 -11.31 6.08 16.25
CA PRO A 12 -11.46 7.44 16.77
C PRO A 12 -10.14 8.11 17.17
N VAL A 13 -9.13 7.35 17.60
CA VAL A 13 -7.83 7.88 18.04
C VAL A 13 -6.99 8.30 16.83
N PHE A 14 -6.94 7.48 15.77
CA PHE A 14 -6.34 7.86 14.48
C PHE A 14 -7.01 9.10 13.88
N ILE A 15 -8.35 9.16 13.87
CA ILE A 15 -9.09 10.33 13.36
C ILE A 15 -8.76 11.58 14.17
N LEU A 16 -8.74 11.49 15.50
CA LEU A 16 -8.39 12.62 16.36
C LEU A 16 -6.94 13.07 16.14
N SER A 17 -6.00 12.14 16.08
CA SER A 17 -4.59 12.43 15.82
C SER A 17 -4.38 13.06 14.43
N SER A 18 -5.18 12.69 13.43
CA SER A 18 -5.17 13.30 12.11
C SER A 18 -5.67 14.75 12.15
N LYS A 19 -6.75 15.05 12.88
CA LYS A 19 -7.23 16.43 13.12
C LYS A 19 -6.15 17.27 13.83
N VAL A 20 -5.55 16.73 14.90
CA VAL A 20 -4.47 17.38 15.68
C VAL A 20 -3.22 17.65 14.84
N LYS A 21 -2.86 16.76 13.90
CA LYS A 21 -1.73 16.98 12.97
C LYS A 21 -2.05 18.03 11.91
N ALA A 22 -3.27 18.04 11.37
CA ALA A 22 -3.69 18.98 10.33
C ALA A 22 -3.83 20.43 10.82
N ASP A 23 -4.21 20.64 12.08
CA ASP A 23 -4.36 21.97 12.65
C ASP A 23 -3.01 22.69 12.85
N LYS A 24 -2.84 23.83 12.18
CA LYS A 24 -1.64 24.68 12.23
C LYS A 24 -1.72 25.80 13.27
N SER A 25 -2.80 25.89 14.04
CA SER A 25 -3.00 26.94 15.05
C SER A 25 -1.90 26.91 16.13
N PRO A 26 -1.27 28.05 16.46
CA PRO A 26 -0.32 28.12 17.57
C PRO A 26 -1.00 27.91 18.94
N SER A 27 -2.34 27.99 18.99
CA SER A 27 -3.15 27.78 20.19
C SER A 27 -3.69 26.34 20.31
N LYS A 28 -3.17 25.40 19.53
CA LYS A 28 -3.53 23.98 19.54
C LYS A 28 -3.18 23.30 20.88
N ILE A 29 -4.11 22.50 21.39
CA ILE A 29 -3.95 21.66 22.59
C ILE A 29 -4.42 20.24 22.28
N ASP A 30 -3.55 19.24 22.52
CA ASP A 30 -3.83 17.81 22.34
C ASP A 30 -4.06 17.14 23.70
N LEU A 31 -5.33 16.90 24.04
CA LEU A 31 -5.76 16.06 25.15
C LEU A 31 -6.21 14.66 24.66
N GLY A 32 -5.90 14.31 23.41
CA GLY A 32 -6.36 13.10 22.74
C GLY A 32 -5.40 11.93 22.84
N VAL A 33 -4.11 12.17 22.57
CA VAL A 33 -3.08 11.13 22.48
C VAL A 33 -2.77 10.48 23.83
N GLY A 34 -2.67 9.14 23.86
CA GLY A 34 -2.45 8.33 25.07
C GLY A 34 -0.99 8.23 25.53
N VAL A 35 -0.27 9.36 25.57
CA VAL A 35 1.16 9.47 25.93
C VAL A 35 1.30 10.46 27.08
N TYR A 36 2.03 10.12 28.14
CA TYR A 36 2.36 11.08 29.19
C TYR A 36 3.20 12.22 28.62
N ARG A 37 2.68 13.45 28.71
CA ARG A 37 3.41 14.67 28.35
C ARG A 37 4.04 15.32 29.59
N ASN A 38 5.23 15.85 29.43
CA ASN A 38 5.87 16.69 30.45
C ASN A 38 5.27 18.10 30.49
N GLU A 39 5.78 18.95 31.37
CA GLU A 39 5.23 20.31 31.56
C GLU A 39 5.36 21.20 30.32
N GLN A 40 6.36 20.95 29.46
CA GLN A 40 6.52 21.62 28.17
C GLN A 40 5.66 21.01 27.04
N GLY A 41 4.74 20.09 27.37
CA GLY A 41 3.86 19.40 26.41
C GLY A 41 4.58 18.35 25.54
N LYS A 42 5.85 18.06 25.81
CA LYS A 42 6.70 17.14 25.03
C LYS A 42 6.67 15.73 25.61
N TYR A 43 7.31 14.78 24.92
CA TYR A 43 7.58 13.45 25.48
C TYR A 43 8.42 13.56 26.76
N ASN A 44 8.03 12.83 27.81
CA ASN A 44 8.78 12.77 29.07
C ASN A 44 9.76 11.59 29.05
N GLU A 45 11.03 11.88 28.77
CA GLU A 45 12.09 10.88 28.92
C GLU A 45 12.61 10.84 30.35
N LEU A 46 12.43 9.68 31.00
CA LEU A 46 12.87 9.37 32.36
C LEU A 46 14.39 9.53 32.54
N GLY A 47 14.81 10.01 33.71
CA GLY A 47 16.23 10.17 34.05
C GLY A 47 16.94 8.83 34.15
N VAL A 48 16.27 7.84 34.76
CA VAL A 48 16.74 6.44 34.76
C VAL A 48 16.91 5.85 33.37
N LEU A 49 16.10 6.25 32.38
CA LEU A 49 16.27 5.79 31.00
C LEU A 49 17.47 6.43 30.30
N LYS A 50 17.77 7.71 30.57
CA LYS A 50 18.97 8.36 30.03
C LYS A 50 20.24 7.67 30.53
N GLN A 51 20.31 7.40 31.83
CA GLN A 51 21.43 6.65 32.41
C GLN A 51 21.47 5.20 31.88
N ALA A 52 20.33 4.52 31.72
CA ALA A 52 20.30 3.17 31.13
C ALA A 52 20.78 3.16 29.66
N LYS A 53 20.47 4.20 28.86
CA LYS A 53 21.00 4.36 27.50
C LYS A 53 22.52 4.54 27.49
N GLU A 54 23.06 5.39 28.36
CA GLU A 54 24.50 5.57 28.50
C GLU A 54 25.21 4.27 28.91
N LEU A 55 24.63 3.51 29.84
CA LEU A 55 25.17 2.21 30.28
C LEU A 55 25.15 1.17 29.16
N LEU A 56 24.06 1.08 28.38
CA LEU A 56 23.99 0.17 27.24
C LEU A 56 24.93 0.56 26.09
N THR A 57 25.11 1.87 25.84
CA THR A 57 26.06 2.36 24.83
C THR A 57 27.49 1.97 25.21
N LYS A 58 27.87 2.16 26.48
CA LYS A 58 29.18 1.76 27.04
C LYS A 58 29.40 0.25 27.12
N ALA A 59 28.35 -0.56 26.93
CA ALA A 59 28.41 -2.02 27.00
C ALA A 59 28.45 -2.70 25.62
N GLU A 60 28.26 -1.95 24.53
CA GLU A 60 28.45 -2.37 23.13
C GLU A 60 27.82 -3.74 22.75
N LEU A 61 26.67 -4.07 23.36
CA LEU A 61 26.02 -5.41 23.33
C LEU A 61 25.46 -5.86 21.96
N GLY A 62 25.86 -5.24 20.85
CA GLY A 62 25.46 -5.59 19.50
C GLY A 62 23.95 -5.58 19.22
N HIS A 63 23.59 -6.14 18.06
CA HIS A 63 22.22 -6.17 17.53
C HIS A 63 21.76 -7.58 17.10
N ASP A 64 22.43 -8.62 17.63
CA ASP A 64 22.05 -10.02 17.41
C ASP A 64 20.64 -10.34 17.94
N TYR A 65 20.05 -11.41 17.39
CA TYR A 65 18.74 -11.88 17.82
C TYR A 65 18.75 -12.34 19.29
N GLU A 66 17.87 -11.71 20.08
CA GLU A 66 17.49 -12.24 21.39
C GLU A 66 16.84 -13.63 21.27
N VAL A 67 16.87 -14.37 22.38
CA VAL A 67 16.10 -15.62 22.52
C VAL A 67 14.63 -15.36 22.16
N THR A 68 13.97 -16.30 21.47
CA THR A 68 12.58 -16.17 20.99
C THR A 68 11.61 -15.63 22.04
N THR A 69 11.74 -16.04 23.30
CA THR A 69 10.92 -15.64 24.45
C THR A 69 11.39 -14.38 25.18
N GLY A 70 12.45 -13.72 24.71
CA GLY A 70 13.10 -12.55 25.31
C GLY A 70 14.20 -12.88 26.32
N ASP A 71 14.89 -11.85 26.81
CA ASP A 71 15.92 -11.97 27.85
C ASP A 71 15.33 -12.56 29.15
N ALA A 72 15.99 -13.61 29.65
CA ALA A 72 15.59 -14.35 30.84
C ALA A 72 15.69 -13.51 32.13
N GLU A 73 16.65 -12.59 32.22
CA GLU A 73 16.79 -11.70 33.37
C GLU A 73 15.69 -10.62 33.35
N PHE A 74 15.46 -9.99 32.20
CA PHE A 74 14.35 -9.07 31.96
C PHE A 74 12.99 -9.66 32.36
N VAL A 75 12.58 -10.82 31.80
CA VAL A 75 11.24 -11.37 32.08
C VAL A 75 11.08 -11.79 33.55
N LYS A 76 12.16 -12.24 34.19
CA LYS A 76 12.18 -12.56 35.64
C LYS A 76 12.00 -11.30 36.49
N ASN A 77 12.72 -10.21 36.17
CA ASN A 77 12.61 -8.95 36.90
C ASN A 77 11.27 -8.25 36.66
N ALA A 78 10.74 -8.29 35.44
CA ALA A 78 9.38 -7.84 35.09
C ALA A 78 8.30 -8.59 35.90
N CYS A 79 8.43 -9.92 36.02
CA CYS A 79 7.54 -10.77 36.81
C CYS A 79 7.57 -10.42 38.31
N LYS A 80 8.75 -10.19 38.91
CA LYS A 80 8.90 -9.73 40.30
C LYS A 80 8.18 -8.39 40.54
N VAL A 81 8.30 -7.43 39.62
CA VAL A 81 7.60 -6.13 39.72
C VAL A 81 6.07 -6.33 39.72
N LEU A 82 5.57 -7.27 38.93
CA LEU A 82 4.14 -7.50 38.81
C LEU A 82 3.56 -8.25 40.03
N PHE A 83 4.01 -9.49 40.26
CA PHE A 83 3.46 -10.38 41.30
C PHE A 83 4.03 -10.10 42.70
N GLY A 84 5.21 -9.49 42.78
CA GLY A 84 5.99 -9.32 44.01
C GLY A 84 7.08 -10.39 44.11
N ALA A 85 8.31 -9.98 44.47
CA ALA A 85 9.46 -10.88 44.53
C ALA A 85 9.27 -12.05 45.51
N GLU A 86 8.66 -11.78 46.67
CA GLU A 86 8.40 -12.78 47.72
C GLU A 86 7.12 -13.61 47.49
N SER A 87 6.43 -13.43 46.34
CA SER A 87 5.24 -14.23 46.05
C SER A 87 5.63 -15.68 45.72
N GLU A 88 4.91 -16.64 46.28
CA GLU A 88 5.22 -18.07 46.10
C GLU A 88 5.30 -18.48 44.61
N PRO A 89 4.38 -18.10 43.70
CA PRO A 89 4.42 -18.55 42.31
C PRO A 89 5.61 -18.01 41.48
N VAL A 90 6.24 -16.91 41.91
CA VAL A 90 7.49 -16.40 41.33
C VAL A 90 8.69 -17.29 41.70
N ASN A 91 8.61 -17.96 42.85
CA ASN A 91 9.70 -18.76 43.42
C ASN A 91 9.53 -20.28 43.23
N THR A 92 8.32 -20.74 42.88
CA THR A 92 7.98 -22.16 42.59
C THR A 92 7.81 -22.46 41.09
N GLY A 93 8.25 -21.57 40.21
CA GLY A 93 8.26 -21.80 38.76
C GLY A 93 6.87 -21.85 38.08
N ARG A 94 5.79 -21.51 38.79
CA ARG A 94 4.41 -21.68 38.30
C ARG A 94 3.93 -20.61 37.31
N ILE A 95 4.75 -19.60 37.03
CA ILE A 95 4.44 -18.52 36.07
C ILE A 95 5.29 -18.66 34.79
N ALA A 96 4.65 -19.05 33.69
CA ALA A 96 5.25 -18.94 32.36
C ALA A 96 5.33 -17.46 31.96
N SER A 97 6.53 -16.94 31.65
CA SER A 97 6.75 -15.53 31.28
C SER A 97 7.51 -15.41 29.96
N ALA A 98 7.01 -14.60 29.03
CA ALA A 98 7.68 -14.34 27.74
C ALA A 98 7.53 -12.87 27.31
N GLN A 99 8.61 -12.27 26.81
CA GLN A 99 8.60 -10.91 26.26
C GLN A 99 7.70 -10.84 25.01
N ALA A 100 6.92 -9.77 24.89
CA ALA A 100 6.02 -9.52 23.76
C ALA A 100 6.08 -8.05 23.30
N ILE A 101 5.38 -7.73 22.20
CA ILE A 101 5.35 -6.41 21.53
C ILE A 101 4.49 -5.39 22.32
N SER A 102 4.92 -5.12 23.55
CA SER A 102 4.22 -4.43 24.63
C SER A 102 2.86 -5.04 24.96
N GLY A 103 2.06 -4.37 25.79
CA GLY A 103 0.74 -4.87 26.22
C GLY A 103 -0.15 -5.30 25.05
N THR A 104 -0.14 -4.58 23.92
CA THR A 104 -0.88 -4.99 22.71
C THR A 104 -0.42 -6.36 22.19
N GLY A 105 0.89 -6.60 22.12
CA GLY A 105 1.44 -7.90 21.76
C GLY A 105 1.17 -8.97 22.82
N SER A 106 1.28 -8.63 24.11
CA SER A 106 0.95 -9.54 25.21
C SER A 106 -0.52 -9.99 25.16
N ILE A 107 -1.46 -9.07 24.91
CA ILE A 107 -2.90 -9.35 24.82
C ILE A 107 -3.20 -10.20 23.58
N HIS A 108 -2.55 -9.92 22.44
CA HIS A 108 -2.71 -10.71 21.22
C HIS A 108 -2.17 -12.13 21.37
N LEU A 109 -0.93 -12.29 21.85
CA LEU A 109 -0.31 -13.58 22.11
C LEU A 109 -1.10 -14.41 23.13
N ALA A 110 -1.64 -13.75 24.16
CA ALA A 110 -2.54 -14.35 25.14
C ALA A 110 -3.86 -14.84 24.55
N ALA A 111 -4.53 -13.99 23.77
CA ALA A 111 -5.79 -14.36 23.12
C ALA A 111 -5.56 -15.50 22.09
N LEU A 112 -4.46 -15.46 21.34
CA LEU A 112 -4.08 -16.53 20.43
C LEU A 112 -3.78 -17.85 21.16
N PHE A 113 -3.03 -17.80 22.27
CA PHE A 113 -2.78 -18.97 23.13
C PHE A 113 -4.10 -19.58 23.63
N LEU A 114 -4.98 -18.77 24.22
CA LEU A 114 -6.29 -19.22 24.71
C LEU A 114 -7.19 -19.76 23.57
N SER A 115 -7.13 -19.19 22.36
CA SER A 115 -7.93 -19.68 21.22
C SER A 115 -7.54 -21.09 20.75
N ARG A 116 -6.31 -21.53 21.05
CA ARG A 116 -5.76 -22.84 20.68
C ARG A 116 -5.86 -23.88 21.81
N ALA A 117 -5.96 -23.44 23.06
CA ALA A 117 -6.19 -24.31 24.21
C ALA A 117 -7.62 -24.91 24.17
N LYS A 118 -7.75 -26.22 24.44
CA LYS A 118 -9.02 -26.95 24.25
C LYS A 118 -10.08 -26.52 25.27
N GLU A 119 -9.63 -26.19 26.46
CA GLU A 119 -10.39 -25.82 27.66
C GLU A 119 -11.14 -24.50 27.49
N PHE A 120 -10.59 -23.62 26.63
CA PHE A 120 -11.11 -22.28 26.33
C PHE A 120 -11.93 -22.24 25.03
N LYS A 121 -11.96 -23.31 24.24
CA LYS A 121 -12.71 -23.38 22.99
C LYS A 121 -14.22 -23.20 23.25
N GLY A 122 -14.81 -22.18 22.66
CA GLY A 122 -16.23 -21.84 22.85
C GLY A 122 -16.55 -21.13 24.16
N LYS A 123 -15.55 -20.75 24.97
CA LYS A 123 -15.75 -19.78 26.06
C LYS A 123 -15.96 -18.38 25.49
N LYS A 124 -16.69 -17.54 26.22
CA LYS A 124 -16.93 -16.13 25.86
C LYS A 124 -16.01 -15.21 26.65
N VAL A 125 -15.67 -14.07 26.04
CA VAL A 125 -14.79 -13.04 26.63
C VAL A 125 -15.63 -11.86 27.07
N TYR A 126 -15.65 -11.58 28.37
CA TYR A 126 -16.43 -10.51 28.98
C TYR A 126 -15.60 -9.24 29.10
N ILE A 127 -16.11 -8.14 28.55
CA ILE A 127 -15.44 -6.83 28.51
C ILE A 127 -16.35 -5.76 29.12
N GLY A 128 -15.83 -5.06 30.13
CA GLY A 128 -16.51 -3.96 30.81
C GLY A 128 -16.43 -2.68 30.00
N THR A 129 -17.58 -2.15 29.55
CA THR A 129 -17.64 -0.99 28.65
C THR A 129 -17.98 0.31 29.37
N PRO A 130 -17.48 1.47 28.89
CA PRO A 130 -16.49 1.65 27.82
C PRO A 130 -15.10 1.14 28.23
N ALA A 131 -14.32 0.64 27.28
CA ALA A 131 -12.99 0.04 27.50
C ALA A 131 -11.94 0.62 26.54
N TRP A 132 -10.69 0.15 26.61
CA TRP A 132 -9.75 0.34 25.50
C TRP A 132 -10.28 -0.33 24.24
N GLY A 133 -10.59 0.48 23.21
CA GLY A 133 -11.37 0.05 22.05
C GLY A 133 -10.76 -1.04 21.16
N ASN A 134 -9.52 -1.46 21.43
CA ASN A 134 -8.84 -2.51 20.65
C ASN A 134 -9.03 -3.93 21.21
N TYR A 135 -9.58 -4.11 22.43
CA TYR A 135 -9.82 -5.46 22.96
C TYR A 135 -10.77 -6.26 22.06
N GLU A 136 -11.93 -5.69 21.71
CA GLU A 136 -12.95 -6.39 20.91
C GLU A 136 -12.44 -6.79 19.51
N PRO A 137 -11.82 -5.89 18.70
CA PRO A 137 -11.17 -6.27 17.46
C PRO A 137 -10.14 -7.40 17.61
N LEU A 138 -9.35 -7.39 18.68
CA LEU A 138 -8.29 -8.36 18.94
C LEU A 138 -8.84 -9.74 19.33
N PHE A 139 -9.82 -9.81 20.24
CA PHE A 139 -10.46 -11.09 20.60
C PHE A 139 -11.28 -11.67 19.43
N ASN A 140 -11.97 -10.82 18.66
CA ASN A 140 -12.66 -11.24 17.45
C ASN A 140 -11.69 -11.77 16.36
N LEU A 141 -10.48 -11.20 16.24
CA LEU A 141 -9.46 -11.63 15.27
C LEU A 141 -9.01 -13.08 15.48
N VAL A 142 -8.95 -13.54 16.73
CA VAL A 142 -8.63 -14.94 17.08
C VAL A 142 -9.87 -15.82 17.31
N GLY A 143 -11.07 -15.32 16.96
CA GLY A 143 -12.31 -16.11 16.94
C GLY A 143 -13.06 -16.24 18.27
N PHE A 144 -12.77 -15.41 19.29
CA PHE A 144 -13.58 -15.36 20.51
C PHE A 144 -14.85 -14.53 20.34
N GLU A 145 -15.95 -14.97 20.97
CA GLU A 145 -17.15 -14.15 21.11
C GLU A 145 -17.00 -13.16 22.28
N VAL A 146 -17.17 -11.87 22.00
CA VAL A 146 -17.09 -10.79 22.99
C VAL A 146 -18.48 -10.44 23.54
N VAL A 147 -18.64 -10.57 24.85
CA VAL A 147 -19.84 -10.15 25.59
C VAL A 147 -19.53 -8.86 26.36
N LYS A 148 -20.42 -7.87 26.28
CA LYS A 148 -20.23 -6.55 26.91
C LYS A 148 -21.13 -6.39 28.13
N TYR A 149 -20.57 -5.82 29.20
CA TYR A 149 -21.33 -5.34 30.36
C TYR A 149 -21.03 -3.85 30.62
N ARG A 150 -21.85 -3.18 31.43
CA ARG A 150 -21.58 -1.80 31.86
C ARG A 150 -20.51 -1.83 32.95
N HIS A 151 -19.38 -1.16 32.73
CA HIS A 151 -18.34 -0.99 33.74
C HIS A 151 -18.32 0.43 34.32
N TYR A 152 -18.70 1.45 33.54
CA TYR A 152 -18.73 2.83 34.03
C TYR A 152 -20.15 3.33 34.29
N ASP A 153 -20.33 3.98 35.43
CA ASP A 153 -21.50 4.81 35.69
C ASP A 153 -21.19 6.28 35.42
N ALA A 154 -21.59 6.78 34.25
CA ALA A 154 -21.39 8.16 33.85
C ALA A 154 -22.21 9.19 34.68
N GLU A 155 -23.25 8.77 35.40
CA GLU A 155 -24.01 9.65 36.29
C GLU A 155 -23.27 9.87 37.61
N ARG A 156 -22.63 8.83 38.15
CA ARG A 156 -21.88 8.88 39.41
C ARG A 156 -20.39 9.14 39.25
N GLY A 157 -19.84 8.94 38.05
CA GLY A 157 -18.41 9.06 37.75
C GLY A 157 -17.57 7.86 38.20
N THR A 158 -18.20 6.74 38.56
CA THR A 158 -17.59 5.60 39.27
C THR A 158 -17.76 4.26 38.53
N VAL A 159 -17.19 3.19 39.07
CA VAL A 159 -17.41 1.83 38.53
C VAL A 159 -18.83 1.35 38.83
N ALA A 160 -19.54 0.89 37.80
CA ALA A 160 -20.84 0.23 37.86
C ALA A 160 -20.71 -1.21 38.42
N PHE A 161 -20.25 -1.32 39.67
CA PHE A 161 -19.83 -2.59 40.26
C PHE A 161 -20.95 -3.64 40.35
N GLY A 162 -22.21 -3.21 40.52
CA GLY A 162 -23.37 -4.10 40.46
C GLY A 162 -23.55 -4.77 39.09
N ASP A 163 -23.32 -4.05 37.99
CA ASP A 163 -23.41 -4.60 36.63
C ASP A 163 -22.27 -5.57 36.32
N LEU A 164 -21.07 -5.34 36.88
CA LEU A 164 -19.96 -6.30 36.84
C LEU A 164 -20.29 -7.60 37.59
N LEU A 165 -20.80 -7.52 38.82
CA LEU A 165 -21.18 -8.72 39.59
C LEU A 165 -22.33 -9.48 38.90
N ASN A 166 -23.34 -8.77 38.41
CA ASN A 166 -24.46 -9.29 37.62
C ASN A 166 -23.97 -10.00 36.33
N ALA A 167 -22.93 -9.49 35.67
CA ALA A 167 -22.30 -10.13 34.53
C ALA A 167 -21.57 -11.44 34.90
N VAL A 168 -20.84 -11.47 36.03
CA VAL A 168 -20.21 -12.69 36.57
C VAL A 168 -21.29 -13.73 36.98
N GLU A 169 -22.35 -13.28 37.65
CA GLU A 169 -23.47 -14.12 38.07
C GLU A 169 -24.25 -14.71 36.88
N LYS A 170 -24.26 -14.05 35.71
CA LYS A 170 -24.92 -14.55 34.49
C LYS A 170 -24.00 -15.24 33.48
N ALA A 171 -22.68 -15.08 33.59
CA ALA A 171 -21.73 -15.70 32.67
C ALA A 171 -21.69 -17.24 32.81
N PRO A 172 -21.56 -18.00 31.70
CA PRO A 172 -21.33 -19.45 31.76
C PRO A 172 -20.00 -19.80 32.44
N SER A 173 -19.96 -20.91 33.18
CA SER A 173 -18.77 -21.34 33.93
C SER A 173 -17.52 -21.49 33.04
N GLY A 174 -16.39 -20.99 33.52
CA GLY A 174 -15.15 -20.90 32.74
C GLY A 174 -15.11 -19.80 31.67
N SER A 175 -16.06 -18.84 31.66
CA SER A 175 -15.93 -17.64 30.81
C SER A 175 -14.73 -16.79 31.23
N ILE A 176 -14.11 -16.11 30.26
CA ILE A 176 -12.94 -15.24 30.42
C ILE A 176 -13.42 -13.82 30.76
N PHE A 177 -12.78 -13.15 31.72
CA PHE A 177 -13.06 -11.74 32.05
C PHE A 177 -11.82 -10.87 31.84
N VAL A 178 -11.93 -9.82 31.03
CA VAL A 178 -10.85 -8.85 30.78
C VAL A 178 -10.91 -7.74 31.85
N LEU A 179 -9.84 -7.64 32.64
CA LEU A 179 -9.76 -6.82 33.84
C LEU A 179 -8.55 -5.88 33.74
N GLN A 180 -8.77 -4.57 33.65
CA GLN A 180 -7.68 -3.61 33.80
C GLN A 180 -7.35 -3.50 35.30
N GLY A 181 -6.11 -3.75 35.69
CA GLY A 181 -5.74 -3.82 37.11
C GLY A 181 -5.75 -2.47 37.84
N CYS A 182 -5.43 -1.40 37.11
CA CYS A 182 -5.37 -0.01 37.58
C CYS A 182 -5.45 0.97 36.40
N CYS A 183 -5.74 2.24 36.70
CA CYS A 183 -5.84 3.35 35.75
C CYS A 183 -6.78 3.09 34.57
N HIS A 184 -7.94 2.48 34.81
CA HIS A 184 -8.83 1.92 33.78
C HIS A 184 -9.05 2.85 32.57
N ASN A 185 -8.49 2.50 31.42
CA ASN A 185 -8.66 3.22 30.16
C ASN A 185 -10.04 2.87 29.56
N PRO A 186 -10.97 3.83 29.36
CA PRO A 186 -10.76 5.28 29.29
C PRO A 186 -11.19 6.13 30.50
N SER A 187 -11.86 5.57 31.51
CA SER A 187 -12.52 6.36 32.58
C SER A 187 -11.60 6.89 33.68
N GLY A 188 -10.48 6.20 33.94
CA GLY A 188 -9.67 6.33 35.15
C GLY A 188 -10.40 5.91 36.44
N ALA A 189 -11.55 5.23 36.36
CA ALA A 189 -12.30 4.78 37.53
C ALA A 189 -11.95 3.32 37.84
N ASP A 190 -11.20 3.10 38.91
CA ASP A 190 -10.71 1.77 39.33
C ASP A 190 -11.60 1.10 40.38
N LEU A 191 -11.49 -0.22 40.50
CA LEU A 191 -12.11 -0.99 41.58
C LEU A 191 -11.38 -0.76 42.91
N SER A 192 -12.12 -0.57 43.99
CA SER A 192 -11.55 -0.52 45.35
C SER A 192 -11.01 -1.89 45.77
N LYS A 193 -10.12 -1.92 46.77
CA LYS A 193 -9.56 -3.18 47.30
C LYS A 193 -10.65 -4.16 47.77
N GLU A 194 -11.76 -3.68 48.32
CA GLU A 194 -12.88 -4.54 48.73
C GLU A 194 -13.76 -4.99 47.55
N GLN A 195 -13.89 -4.16 46.51
CA GLN A 195 -14.53 -4.58 45.26
C GLN A 195 -13.72 -5.68 44.55
N TRP A 196 -12.38 -5.60 44.56
CA TRP A 196 -11.51 -6.68 44.07
C TRP A 196 -11.69 -7.99 44.84
N ARG A 197 -11.72 -7.96 46.19
CA ARG A 197 -12.01 -9.16 47.01
C ARG A 197 -13.39 -9.75 46.73
N THR A 198 -14.39 -8.89 46.54
CA THR A 198 -15.77 -9.30 46.26
C THR A 198 -15.91 -9.88 44.85
N LEU A 199 -15.19 -9.33 43.87
CA LEU A 199 -15.11 -9.88 42.52
C LEU A 199 -14.42 -11.26 42.50
N ALA A 200 -13.31 -11.43 43.22
CA ALA A 200 -12.63 -12.72 43.35
C ALA A 200 -13.56 -13.79 43.92
N ARG A 201 -14.28 -13.46 45.01
CA ARG A 201 -15.30 -14.35 45.63
C ARG A 201 -16.45 -14.69 44.69
N ALA A 202 -16.88 -13.76 43.84
CA ALA A 202 -17.94 -14.02 42.85
C ALA A 202 -17.45 -14.86 41.65
N MET A 203 -16.20 -14.68 41.22
CA MET A 203 -15.62 -15.40 40.07
C MET A 203 -15.21 -16.84 40.38
N LYS A 204 -14.77 -17.13 41.62
CA LYS A 204 -14.19 -18.43 42.01
C LYS A 204 -15.16 -19.62 41.84
N PRO A 205 -16.43 -19.60 42.30
CA PRO A 205 -17.30 -20.78 42.27
C PRO A 205 -17.66 -21.28 40.86
N LYS A 206 -17.58 -20.39 39.86
CA LYS A 206 -17.81 -20.70 38.45
C LYS A 206 -16.53 -20.96 37.65
N GLY A 207 -15.37 -20.92 38.30
CA GLY A 207 -14.06 -21.09 37.63
C GLY A 207 -13.81 -20.06 36.53
N HIS A 208 -14.27 -18.82 36.68
CA HIS A 208 -14.05 -17.78 35.67
C HIS A 208 -12.58 -17.42 35.55
N PHE A 209 -12.09 -17.30 34.31
CA PHE A 209 -10.67 -17.08 34.04
C PHE A 209 -10.33 -15.58 34.02
N PRO A 210 -9.44 -15.09 34.90
CA PRO A 210 -9.03 -13.69 34.94
C PRO A 210 -7.97 -13.39 33.88
N PHE A 211 -8.24 -12.40 33.02
CA PHE A 211 -7.32 -11.87 32.03
C PHE A 211 -6.98 -10.43 32.40
N PHE A 212 -5.80 -10.19 32.99
CA PHE A 212 -5.38 -8.88 33.46
C PHE A 212 -4.63 -8.08 32.41
N ASP A 213 -4.99 -6.81 32.24
CA ASP A 213 -4.20 -5.80 31.50
C ASP A 213 -3.54 -4.84 32.52
N MET A 214 -2.21 -4.74 32.43
CA MET A 214 -1.33 -4.13 33.42
C MET A 214 -0.43 -3.08 32.75
N ALA A 215 -1.06 -2.08 32.13
CA ALA A 215 -0.39 -1.10 31.28
C ALA A 215 0.02 0.22 31.95
N TYR A 216 -0.32 0.43 33.22
CA TYR A 216 -0.17 1.73 33.92
C TYR A 216 0.43 1.63 35.33
N GLN A 217 0.91 0.45 35.74
CA GLN A 217 1.38 0.16 37.10
C GLN A 217 2.43 1.18 37.58
N GLY A 218 2.10 1.94 38.63
CA GLY A 218 2.87 3.02 39.24
C GLY A 218 2.24 4.42 39.09
N LEU A 219 1.32 4.59 38.13
CA LEU A 219 0.71 5.87 37.76
C LEU A 219 -0.65 6.13 38.44
N GLY A 220 -1.26 5.12 39.07
CA GLY A 220 -2.46 5.27 39.89
C GLY A 220 -2.12 5.39 41.37
N ALA A 221 -1.31 4.44 41.84
CA ALA A 221 -0.83 4.28 43.21
C ALA A 221 0.61 3.69 43.18
N PRO A 222 1.26 3.40 44.33
CA PRO A 222 2.52 2.65 44.35
C PRO A 222 2.42 1.29 43.66
N LEU A 223 3.53 0.77 43.12
CA LEU A 223 3.58 -0.42 42.25
C LEU A 223 2.84 -1.65 42.80
N ALA A 224 2.89 -1.86 44.12
CA ALA A 224 2.21 -2.99 44.78
C ALA A 224 0.69 -2.79 44.93
N GLU A 225 0.23 -1.54 45.03
CA GLU A 225 -1.19 -1.19 45.15
C GLU A 225 -1.89 -1.20 43.80
N ASP A 226 -1.23 -0.67 42.76
CA ASP A 226 -1.67 -0.75 41.36
C ASP A 226 -1.72 -2.21 40.84
N ALA A 227 -1.05 -3.15 41.52
CA ALA A 227 -1.10 -4.58 41.25
C ALA A 227 -2.03 -5.37 42.20
N PHE A 228 -2.74 -4.70 43.13
CA PHE A 228 -3.50 -5.37 44.19
C PHE A 228 -4.51 -6.40 43.67
N GLY A 229 -5.28 -6.07 42.62
CA GLY A 229 -6.28 -6.98 42.07
C GLY A 229 -5.66 -8.30 41.57
N LEU A 230 -4.57 -8.21 40.80
CA LEU A 230 -3.84 -9.37 40.27
C LEU A 230 -3.20 -10.19 41.38
N ARG A 231 -2.56 -9.54 42.36
CA ARG A 231 -1.93 -10.22 43.51
C ARG A 231 -2.98 -10.91 44.38
N HIS A 232 -4.12 -10.27 44.62
CA HIS A 232 -5.19 -10.90 45.38
C HIS A 232 -5.81 -12.11 44.66
N PHE A 233 -6.02 -12.05 43.33
CA PHE A 233 -6.45 -13.24 42.57
C PHE A 233 -5.39 -14.36 42.60
N THR A 234 -4.11 -14.00 42.63
CA THR A 234 -2.99 -14.94 42.83
C THR A 234 -3.06 -15.61 44.22
N GLU A 235 -3.24 -14.83 45.29
CA GLU A 235 -3.45 -15.33 46.68
C GLU A 235 -4.67 -16.24 46.80
N GLN A 236 -5.76 -15.94 46.09
CA GLN A 236 -6.96 -16.77 46.02
C GLN A 236 -6.80 -18.00 45.10
N GLY A 237 -5.58 -18.30 44.66
CA GLY A 237 -5.23 -19.51 43.90
C GLY A 237 -5.93 -19.62 42.55
N PHE A 238 -6.13 -18.52 41.84
CA PHE A 238 -6.59 -18.56 40.44
C PHE A 238 -5.41 -18.89 39.52
N GLU A 239 -5.61 -19.79 38.56
CA GLU A 239 -4.88 -19.70 37.30
C GLU A 239 -5.37 -18.45 36.57
N LEU A 240 -4.45 -17.64 36.05
CA LEU A 240 -4.74 -16.34 35.45
C LEU A 240 -3.67 -15.94 34.44
N LEU A 241 -4.00 -14.93 33.65
CA LEU A 241 -3.11 -14.36 32.65
C LEU A 241 -2.91 -12.86 32.92
N ALA A 242 -1.72 -12.33 32.67
CA ALA A 242 -1.42 -10.92 32.83
C ALA A 242 -0.54 -10.34 31.70
N CYS A 243 -0.99 -9.24 31.12
CA CYS A 243 -0.34 -8.52 30.03
C CYS A 243 0.32 -7.22 30.55
N GLN A 244 1.64 -7.23 30.74
CA GLN A 244 2.38 -6.08 31.25
C GLN A 244 2.91 -5.18 30.11
N SER A 245 2.78 -3.86 30.23
CA SER A 245 3.28 -2.88 29.25
C SER A 245 4.17 -1.83 29.91
N PHE A 246 5.43 -1.74 29.48
CA PHE A 246 6.37 -0.73 29.94
C PHE A 246 6.22 0.64 29.22
N SER A 247 5.25 0.77 28.32
CA SER A 247 5.12 1.98 27.50
C SER A 247 4.75 3.25 28.27
N LYS A 248 4.14 3.16 29.46
CA LYS A 248 3.71 4.35 30.22
C LYS A 248 4.50 4.58 31.51
N ASN A 249 4.82 3.53 32.25
CA ASN A 249 5.57 3.62 33.50
C ASN A 249 7.09 3.72 33.30
N PHE A 250 7.63 3.32 32.14
CA PHE A 250 8.97 3.71 31.69
C PHE A 250 8.97 4.77 30.59
N GLY A 251 7.81 5.03 29.95
CA GLY A 251 7.74 5.90 28.77
C GLY A 251 8.19 5.25 27.45
N LEU A 252 8.39 3.93 27.42
CA LEU A 252 8.85 3.19 26.23
C LEU A 252 7.70 2.93 25.23
N TYR A 253 7.09 4.01 24.72
CA TYR A 253 5.99 3.97 23.76
C TYR A 253 6.42 3.34 22.42
N GLY A 254 7.51 3.84 21.86
CA GLY A 254 8.10 3.42 20.58
C GLY A 254 8.71 2.03 20.65
N GLU A 255 9.54 1.76 21.66
CA GLU A 255 10.36 0.54 21.80
C GLU A 255 9.57 -0.78 21.99
N ARG A 256 8.24 -0.69 22.01
CA ARG A 256 7.30 -1.83 22.14
C ARG A 256 7.65 -2.83 23.25
N CYS A 257 8.12 -2.35 24.41
CA CYS A 257 8.51 -3.23 25.52
C CYS A 257 7.31 -3.68 26.38
N GLY A 258 7.27 -4.97 26.73
CA GLY A 258 6.29 -5.59 27.63
C GLY A 258 6.45 -7.11 27.72
N VAL A 259 5.65 -7.74 28.58
CA VAL A 259 5.74 -9.18 28.90
C VAL A 259 4.33 -9.77 28.98
N LEU A 260 4.20 -11.04 28.63
CA LEU A 260 3.05 -11.88 28.91
C LEU A 260 3.42 -12.86 30.04
N HIS A 261 2.60 -12.89 31.08
CA HIS A 261 2.70 -13.85 32.19
C HIS A 261 1.44 -14.74 32.23
N ILE A 262 1.62 -16.05 32.43
CA ILE A 262 0.53 -17.00 32.63
C ILE A 262 0.83 -17.81 33.90
N LEU A 263 0.01 -17.62 34.93
CA LEU A 263 0.06 -18.35 36.20
C LEU A 263 -0.75 -19.64 36.08
N THR A 264 -0.11 -20.75 36.41
CA THR A 264 -0.67 -22.11 36.31
C THR A 264 -0.70 -22.81 37.68
N GLU A 265 -1.45 -23.90 37.79
CA GLU A 265 -1.54 -24.71 39.02
C GLU A 265 -0.17 -25.32 39.41
N LYS A 266 0.66 -25.71 38.44
CA LYS A 266 1.88 -26.51 38.65
C LYS A 266 3.02 -26.12 37.70
N GLU A 267 4.27 -26.15 38.18
CA GLU A 267 5.49 -25.83 37.41
C GLU A 267 5.57 -26.57 36.05
N VAL A 268 5.25 -27.87 36.02
CA VAL A 268 5.25 -28.67 34.77
C VAL A 268 4.23 -28.17 33.74
N VAL A 269 3.13 -27.53 34.19
CA VAL A 269 2.16 -26.88 33.30
C VAL A 269 2.74 -25.56 32.79
N ALA A 270 3.35 -24.75 33.66
CA ALA A 270 4.06 -23.53 33.24
C ALA A 270 5.15 -23.79 32.19
N ALA A 271 5.93 -24.87 32.34
CA ALA A 271 6.95 -25.26 31.36
C ALA A 271 6.33 -25.58 29.97
N ASN A 272 5.23 -26.34 29.95
CA ASN A 272 4.50 -26.64 28.71
C ASN A 272 3.88 -25.38 28.08
N VAL A 273 3.32 -24.48 28.89
CA VAL A 273 2.78 -23.19 28.44
C VAL A 273 3.89 -22.31 27.85
N TYR A 274 5.05 -22.23 28.50
CA TYR A 274 6.21 -21.48 28.03
C TYR A 274 6.71 -21.98 26.65
N ASP A 275 6.76 -23.30 26.43
CA ASP A 275 7.13 -23.83 25.12
C ASP A 275 6.08 -23.54 24.03
N GLN A 276 4.78 -23.56 24.36
CA GLN A 276 3.73 -23.11 23.45
C GLN A 276 3.85 -21.61 23.14
N LEU A 277 4.15 -20.76 24.12
CA LEU A 277 4.42 -19.33 23.88
C LEU A 277 5.66 -19.13 22.99
N ARG A 278 6.75 -19.89 23.21
CA ARG A 278 7.93 -19.90 22.33
C ARG A 278 7.55 -20.26 20.89
N CYS A 279 6.72 -21.28 20.69
CA CYS A 279 6.25 -21.67 19.36
C CYS A 279 5.42 -20.56 18.70
N LEU A 280 4.44 -19.98 19.42
CA LEU A 280 3.60 -18.89 18.92
C LEU A 280 4.42 -17.67 18.51
N ILE A 281 5.35 -17.21 19.37
CA ILE A 281 6.24 -16.08 19.07
C ILE A 281 7.10 -16.39 17.83
N ARG A 282 7.66 -17.60 17.73
CA ARG A 282 8.49 -18.01 16.58
C ARG A 282 7.70 -17.99 15.27
N TRP A 283 6.40 -18.29 15.29
CA TRP A 283 5.53 -18.26 14.11
C TRP A 283 5.00 -16.87 13.74
N GLU A 284 4.81 -15.96 14.70
CA GLU A 284 4.27 -14.62 14.43
C GLU A 284 5.34 -13.56 14.14
N PHE A 285 6.43 -13.53 14.93
CA PHE A 285 7.44 -12.45 14.83
C PHE A 285 8.88 -12.90 15.17
N SER A 286 9.16 -14.21 15.23
CA SER A 286 10.46 -14.84 15.51
C SER A 286 11.03 -14.64 16.92
N SER A 287 11.21 -13.39 17.35
CA SER A 287 11.85 -12.98 18.61
C SER A 287 11.48 -11.54 18.95
N SER A 288 11.41 -11.20 20.24
CA SER A 288 11.03 -9.86 20.69
C SER A 288 12.17 -8.81 20.55
N PRO A 289 11.86 -7.51 20.36
CA PRO A 289 12.88 -6.46 20.22
C PRO A 289 13.77 -6.28 21.45
N ALA A 290 15.09 -6.29 21.24
CA ALA A 290 16.11 -6.26 22.29
C ALA A 290 16.20 -4.94 23.09
N TYR A 291 16.16 -3.81 22.40
CA TYR A 291 16.53 -2.51 22.99
C TYR A 291 15.62 -2.11 24.17
N GLY A 292 14.31 -2.30 24.02
CA GLY A 292 13.33 -1.97 25.05
C GLY A 292 13.43 -2.85 26.30
N SER A 293 13.76 -4.14 26.17
CA SER A 293 13.96 -5.04 27.31
C SER A 293 15.32 -4.82 27.98
N ARG A 294 16.40 -4.63 27.21
CA ARG A 294 17.73 -4.26 27.71
C ARG A 294 17.70 -2.96 28.54
N LEU A 295 16.91 -1.96 28.13
CA LEU A 295 16.72 -0.71 28.90
C LEU A 295 16.01 -0.94 30.24
N VAL A 296 14.88 -1.65 30.22
CA VAL A 296 14.10 -1.92 31.45
C VAL A 296 14.90 -2.83 32.39
N ASN A 297 15.59 -3.85 31.89
CA ASN A 297 16.37 -4.76 32.72
C ASN A 297 17.58 -4.05 33.36
N THR A 298 18.30 -3.18 32.61
CA THR A 298 19.37 -2.33 33.17
C THR A 298 18.89 -1.49 34.35
N VAL A 299 17.64 -0.99 34.33
CA VAL A 299 17.04 -0.29 35.48
C VAL A 299 16.62 -1.25 36.58
N LEU A 300 15.92 -2.34 36.26
CA LEU A 300 15.30 -3.26 37.24
C LEU A 300 16.28 -4.19 37.97
N LYS A 301 17.52 -4.36 37.48
CA LYS A 301 18.55 -5.16 38.17
C LYS A 301 19.48 -4.35 39.08
N ASP A 302 19.50 -3.03 38.92
CA ASP A 302 20.20 -2.09 39.79
C ASP A 302 19.21 -1.50 40.80
N GLY A 303 19.46 -1.68 42.10
CA GLY A 303 18.57 -1.20 43.16
C GLY A 303 18.44 0.32 43.24
N ALA A 304 19.47 1.07 42.87
CA ALA A 304 19.50 2.53 42.90
C ALA A 304 18.87 3.17 41.66
N LEU A 305 18.93 2.50 40.50
CA LEU A 305 18.09 2.83 39.33
C LEU A 305 16.63 2.44 39.59
N THR A 306 16.37 1.28 40.20
CA THR A 306 15.02 0.82 40.56
C THR A 306 14.33 1.73 41.58
N SER A 307 15.06 2.29 42.56
CA SER A 307 14.53 3.29 43.48
C SER A 307 14.16 4.57 42.73
N ARG A 308 15.11 5.16 41.99
CA ARG A 308 14.89 6.42 41.26
C ARG A 308 13.78 6.31 40.21
N TRP A 309 13.57 5.12 39.64
CA TRP A 309 12.42 4.86 38.76
C TRP A 309 11.08 4.96 39.51
N GLN A 310 11.02 4.46 40.74
CA GLN A 310 9.84 4.60 41.59
C GLN A 310 9.63 6.04 42.07
N ASP A 311 10.71 6.78 42.31
CA ASP A 311 10.68 8.21 42.64
C ASP A 311 10.17 9.05 41.45
N GLU A 312 10.69 8.84 40.23
CA GLU A 312 10.18 9.48 39.01
C GLU A 312 8.70 9.11 38.73
N LEU A 313 8.26 7.90 39.09
CA LEU A 313 6.83 7.52 39.04
C LEU A 313 5.98 8.24 40.09
N VAL A 314 6.52 8.55 41.27
CA VAL A 314 5.86 9.40 42.27
C VAL A 314 5.65 10.80 41.70
N GLU A 315 6.70 11.42 41.14
CA GLU A 315 6.60 12.75 40.50
C GLU A 315 5.55 12.80 39.39
N MET A 316 5.55 11.79 38.50
CA MET A 316 4.55 11.68 37.41
C MET A 316 3.12 11.57 37.95
N ARG A 317 2.90 10.74 38.97
CA ARG A 317 1.59 10.54 39.61
C ARG A 317 1.12 11.80 40.35
N GLU A 318 2.00 12.45 41.09
CA GLU A 318 1.68 13.67 41.84
C GLU A 318 1.35 14.84 40.91
N ARG A 319 2.08 14.99 39.79
CA ARG A 319 1.71 15.96 38.75
C ARG A 319 0.33 15.68 38.14
N LEU A 320 -0.02 14.43 37.86
CA LEU A 320 -1.37 14.08 37.39
C LEU A 320 -2.45 14.45 38.42
N VAL A 321 -2.22 14.17 39.71
CA VAL A 321 -3.12 14.54 40.81
C VAL A 321 -3.23 16.06 40.97
N GLY A 322 -2.12 16.80 40.83
CA GLY A 322 -2.10 18.26 40.82
C GLY A 322 -2.94 18.86 39.69
N LEU A 323 -2.69 18.43 38.44
CA LEU A 323 -3.44 18.87 37.26
C LEU A 323 -4.95 18.60 37.38
N ARG A 324 -5.35 17.47 37.99
CA ARG A 324 -6.76 17.15 38.30
C ARG A 324 -7.38 18.13 39.27
N ARG A 325 -6.70 18.43 40.39
CA ARG A 325 -7.16 19.43 41.38
C ARG A 325 -7.28 20.82 40.75
N THR A 326 -6.28 21.24 39.98
CA THR A 326 -6.28 22.55 39.30
C THR A 326 -7.43 22.66 38.29
N LEU A 327 -7.67 21.66 37.43
CA LEU A 327 -8.81 21.70 36.50
C LEU A 327 -10.16 21.73 37.24
N TYR A 328 -10.32 20.92 38.28
CA TYR A 328 -11.54 20.90 39.09
C TYR A 328 -11.81 22.25 39.77
N ASP A 329 -10.79 22.86 40.39
CA ASP A 329 -10.91 24.16 41.06
C ASP A 329 -11.17 25.30 40.07
N LEU A 330 -10.55 25.27 38.88
CA LEU A 330 -10.84 26.23 37.82
C LEU A 330 -12.30 26.14 37.37
N LEU A 331 -12.81 24.94 37.09
CA LEU A 331 -14.21 24.76 36.67
C LEU A 331 -15.19 25.11 37.78
N THR A 332 -15.02 24.58 39.00
CA THR A 332 -16.01 24.69 40.07
C THR A 332 -15.94 26.00 40.86
N LYS A 333 -14.74 26.54 41.12
CA LYS A 333 -14.54 27.73 41.97
C LYS A 333 -14.33 29.01 41.15
N LYS A 334 -13.51 28.96 40.09
CA LYS A 334 -13.16 30.14 39.27
C LYS A 334 -14.26 30.48 38.25
N GLN A 335 -14.61 29.52 37.38
CA GLN A 335 -15.64 29.72 36.36
C GLN A 335 -17.07 29.47 36.87
N LYS A 336 -17.23 28.56 37.84
CA LYS A 336 -18.52 28.05 38.35
C LYS A 336 -19.33 27.31 37.27
N THR A 337 -18.63 26.58 36.42
CA THR A 337 -19.17 25.89 35.25
C THR A 337 -20.25 24.87 35.63
N PRO A 338 -21.48 24.97 35.07
CA PRO A 338 -22.57 24.05 35.35
C PRO A 338 -22.21 22.56 35.15
N GLY A 339 -22.66 21.70 36.06
CA GLY A 339 -22.45 20.26 36.01
C GLY A 339 -21.74 19.68 37.24
N ASN A 340 -21.55 18.37 37.24
CA ASN A 340 -20.77 17.66 38.26
C ASN A 340 -19.39 17.32 37.70
N TRP A 341 -18.33 17.71 38.41
CA TRP A 341 -16.94 17.59 37.96
C TRP A 341 -16.09 16.67 38.85
N ASP A 342 -16.67 16.09 39.90
CA ASP A 342 -16.02 15.31 40.95
C ASP A 342 -15.21 14.13 40.40
N ALA A 343 -15.68 13.55 39.29
CA ALA A 343 -15.01 12.48 38.57
C ALA A 343 -13.57 12.81 38.14
N ILE A 344 -13.21 14.10 38.02
CA ILE A 344 -11.83 14.55 37.74
C ILE A 344 -10.89 14.21 38.92
N LEU A 345 -11.39 14.35 40.15
CA LEU A 345 -10.64 14.13 41.39
C LEU A 345 -10.55 12.66 41.78
N THR A 346 -11.59 11.87 41.49
CA THR A 346 -11.66 10.45 41.86
C THR A 346 -11.04 9.50 40.85
N SER A 347 -10.62 9.99 39.67
CA SER A 347 -10.02 9.16 38.62
C SER A 347 -8.48 9.16 38.64
N THR A 348 -7.90 8.01 38.33
CA THR A 348 -6.46 7.68 38.43
C THR A 348 -5.76 7.72 37.06
N GLY A 349 -4.42 7.71 37.07
CA GLY A 349 -3.61 7.57 35.86
C GLY A 349 -3.80 8.68 34.82
N LEU A 350 -3.56 8.35 33.55
CA LEU A 350 -3.50 9.32 32.45
C LEU A 350 -4.87 9.90 32.03
N PHE A 351 -5.98 9.19 32.24
CA PHE A 351 -7.26 9.53 31.61
C PHE A 351 -8.35 9.90 32.60
N CYS A 352 -9.32 10.69 32.13
CA CYS A 352 -10.64 10.79 32.75
C CYS A 352 -11.70 11.18 31.70
N PHE A 353 -12.96 10.99 32.07
CA PHE A 353 -14.10 11.55 31.33
C PHE A 353 -14.48 12.92 31.88
N LEU A 354 -14.47 13.92 31.01
CA LEU A 354 -15.25 15.14 31.18
C LEU A 354 -16.70 14.84 30.78
N ARG A 355 -17.69 15.40 31.51
CA ARG A 355 -19.13 15.20 31.22
C ARG A 355 -19.62 16.06 30.04
N LEU A 356 -18.87 16.04 28.93
CA LEU A 356 -19.13 16.81 27.72
C LEU A 356 -19.83 15.95 26.67
N SER A 357 -20.84 16.51 26.02
CA SER A 357 -21.46 15.87 24.85
C SER A 357 -20.51 15.86 23.64
N PRO A 358 -20.70 14.95 22.66
CA PRO A 358 -19.92 14.93 21.42
C PRO A 358 -19.87 16.29 20.73
N GLN A 359 -21.00 17.01 20.69
CA GLN A 359 -21.10 18.35 20.10
C GLN A 359 -20.20 19.37 20.81
N GLN A 360 -20.08 19.28 22.13
CA GLN A 360 -19.20 20.15 22.92
C GLN A 360 -17.72 19.81 22.70
N CYS A 361 -17.38 18.52 22.61
CA CYS A 361 -16.03 18.09 22.20
C CYS A 361 -15.67 18.57 20.79
N GLU A 362 -16.61 18.56 19.84
CA GLU A 362 -16.40 19.11 18.50
C GLU A 362 -16.26 20.64 18.48
N THR A 363 -17.04 21.37 19.29
CA THR A 363 -16.89 22.82 19.43
C THR A 363 -15.54 23.19 20.04
N LEU A 364 -15.08 22.47 21.07
CA LEU A 364 -13.75 22.66 21.66
C LEU A 364 -12.63 22.43 20.63
N GLY A 365 -12.73 21.38 19.82
CA GLY A 365 -11.76 21.12 18.75
C GLY A 365 -11.78 22.17 17.64
N SER A 366 -12.97 22.53 17.13
CA SER A 366 -13.12 23.38 15.94
C SER A 366 -13.00 24.88 16.20
N LYS A 367 -13.45 25.37 17.36
CA LYS A 367 -13.44 26.81 17.70
C LYS A 367 -12.31 27.17 18.68
N HIS A 368 -11.93 26.26 19.57
CA HIS A 368 -10.93 26.53 20.62
C HIS A 368 -9.60 25.80 20.40
N HIS A 369 -9.48 24.97 19.35
CA HIS A 369 -8.30 24.16 19.05
C HIS A 369 -7.91 23.18 20.18
N ILE A 370 -8.88 22.75 21.00
CA ILE A 370 -8.69 21.82 22.12
C ILE A 370 -9.26 20.44 21.73
N TYR A 371 -8.36 19.50 21.46
CA TYR A 371 -8.71 18.20 20.88
C TYR A 371 -8.80 17.10 21.94
N MET A 372 -9.94 16.43 21.99
CA MET A 372 -10.22 15.28 22.86
C MET A 372 -11.11 14.26 22.12
N LEU A 373 -11.29 13.05 22.66
CA LEU A 373 -12.25 12.11 22.06
C LEU A 373 -13.69 12.63 22.25
N LEU A 374 -14.56 12.37 21.27
CA LEU A 374 -15.98 12.75 21.30
C LEU A 374 -16.79 12.08 22.42
N SER A 375 -16.19 11.11 23.12
CA SER A 375 -16.71 10.52 24.35
C SER A 375 -16.41 11.34 25.61
N GLY A 376 -15.81 12.53 25.49
CA GLY A 376 -15.36 13.35 26.62
C GLY A 376 -14.05 12.89 27.28
N ARG A 377 -13.34 11.89 26.71
CA ARG A 377 -12.07 11.40 27.29
C ARG A 377 -10.93 12.36 27.01
N ILE A 378 -10.31 12.88 28.06
CA ILE A 378 -9.04 13.61 28.01
C ILE A 378 -7.86 12.78 28.52
N ASN A 379 -6.66 13.06 28.02
CA ASN A 379 -5.39 12.78 28.68
C ASN A 379 -5.00 13.96 29.57
N VAL A 380 -4.98 13.74 30.88
CA VAL A 380 -4.68 14.76 31.90
C VAL A 380 -3.27 15.32 31.75
N SER A 381 -2.28 14.51 31.34
CA SER A 381 -0.88 14.97 31.21
C SER A 381 -0.67 15.99 30.10
N GLY A 382 -1.59 16.08 29.12
CA GLY A 382 -1.57 17.12 28.08
C GLY A 382 -1.93 18.52 28.60
N MET A 383 -2.38 18.61 29.85
CA MET A 383 -2.54 19.88 30.56
C MET A 383 -1.23 20.28 31.24
N ASN A 384 -0.98 21.58 31.31
CA ASN A 384 0.15 22.21 31.97
C ASN A 384 -0.23 23.61 32.47
N GLN A 385 0.64 24.24 33.25
CA GLN A 385 0.40 25.55 33.85
C GLN A 385 0.16 26.67 32.81
N SER A 386 0.67 26.53 31.58
CA SER A 386 0.46 27.51 30.51
C SER A 386 -0.86 27.35 29.75
N ASN A 387 -1.54 26.18 29.85
CA ASN A 387 -2.73 25.88 29.06
C ASN A 387 -3.99 25.59 29.88
N ILE A 388 -3.86 25.18 31.14
CA ILE A 388 -4.99 24.63 31.94
C ILE A 388 -6.09 25.65 32.24
N GLU A 389 -5.74 26.93 32.45
CA GLU A 389 -6.72 28.02 32.59
C GLU A 389 -7.58 28.20 31.33
N ARG A 390 -6.94 28.18 30.15
CA ARG A 390 -7.60 28.33 28.85
C ARG A 390 -8.47 27.12 28.52
N ILE A 391 -8.07 25.92 28.94
CA ILE A 391 -8.89 24.71 28.83
C ILE A 391 -10.16 24.87 29.67
N ALA A 392 -10.05 25.31 30.93
CA ALA A 392 -11.20 25.53 31.79
C ALA A 392 -12.14 26.65 31.28
N GLN A 393 -11.59 27.75 30.78
CA GLN A 393 -12.37 28.83 30.14
C GLN A 393 -13.14 28.34 28.91
N ALA A 394 -12.51 27.58 28.02
CA ALA A 394 -13.16 27.06 26.83
C ALA A 394 -14.23 26.00 27.16
N ILE A 395 -13.99 25.15 28.16
CA ILE A 395 -15.00 24.21 28.68
C ILE A 395 -16.20 24.99 29.22
N ASP A 396 -15.98 26.04 30.02
CA ASP A 396 -17.06 26.87 30.55
C ASP A 396 -17.89 27.52 29.44
N GLU A 397 -17.24 28.20 28.48
CA GLU A 397 -17.91 28.85 27.36
C GLU A 397 -18.74 27.86 26.52
N VAL A 398 -18.25 26.63 26.36
CA VAL A 398 -18.93 25.56 25.61
C VAL A 398 -20.00 24.81 26.45
N VAL A 399 -20.02 24.98 27.77
CA VAL A 399 -21.10 24.50 28.66
C VAL A 399 -22.21 25.55 28.82
N GLN A 400 -21.88 26.84 28.88
CA GLN A 400 -22.86 27.93 28.97
C GLN A 400 -23.38 28.41 27.60
N GLY A 401 -22.64 28.15 26.52
CA GLY A 401 -22.78 28.81 25.21
C GLY A 401 -23.88 28.30 24.28
N ALA A 402 -25.16 28.39 24.68
CA ALA A 402 -26.30 28.32 23.76
C ALA A 402 -27.49 29.16 24.26
N PRO A 403 -27.65 30.44 23.82
CA PRO A 403 -28.78 31.26 24.24
C PRO A 403 -30.08 30.82 23.55
N PRO A 404 -31.20 30.67 24.27
CA PRO A 404 -32.45 30.16 23.71
C PRO A 404 -33.08 31.11 22.68
N SER A 405 -33.86 30.53 21.77
CA SER A 405 -34.43 31.23 20.63
C SER A 405 -35.41 32.33 21.04
N ARG A 406 -35.13 33.58 20.70
CA ARG A 406 -36.03 34.73 20.97
C ARG A 406 -37.37 34.69 20.19
N PHE A 407 -37.56 33.73 19.30
CA PHE A 407 -38.74 33.63 18.41
C PHE A 407 -39.36 32.25 18.45
N CYS A 408 -40.66 32.15 18.76
CA CYS A 408 -41.35 30.86 18.68
C CYS A 408 -41.44 30.38 17.23
N SER A 409 -41.40 29.07 17.04
CA SER A 409 -41.34 28.42 15.73
C SER A 409 -42.47 28.84 14.80
N ARG A 410 -43.68 29.09 15.34
CA ARG A 410 -44.82 29.60 14.58
C ARG A 410 -44.60 31.02 14.05
N CYS A 411 -44.25 31.97 14.92
CA CYS A 411 -44.04 33.37 14.49
C CYS A 411 -42.87 33.48 13.51
N ARG A 412 -41.79 32.73 13.75
CA ARG A 412 -40.66 32.57 12.84
C ARG A 412 -41.10 32.05 11.46
N ARG A 413 -41.88 30.96 11.40
CA ARG A 413 -42.38 30.35 10.15
C ARG A 413 -43.34 31.26 9.38
N GLN A 414 -44.10 32.10 10.08
CA GLN A 414 -45.04 33.07 9.52
C GLN A 414 -44.40 34.44 9.22
N LYS A 415 -43.10 34.63 9.54
CA LYS A 415 -42.38 35.91 9.45
C LYS A 415 -43.06 37.08 10.19
N ILE A 416 -43.79 36.81 11.28
CA ILE A 416 -44.48 37.82 12.10
C ILE A 416 -43.72 38.09 13.41
N LYS A 417 -43.90 39.30 13.96
CA LYS A 417 -43.26 39.74 15.21
C LYS A 417 -43.67 38.83 16.39
N CYS A 418 -42.69 38.36 17.15
CA CYS A 418 -42.89 37.55 18.36
C CYS A 418 -42.67 38.42 19.61
N SER A 419 -43.39 38.17 20.71
CA SER A 419 -43.19 38.89 21.98
C SER A 419 -42.18 38.25 22.93
N GLY A 420 -41.52 37.14 22.53
CA GLY A 420 -40.52 36.43 23.34
C GLY A 420 -41.05 35.64 24.56
N GLN A 421 -42.23 36.01 25.07
CA GLN A 421 -42.93 35.32 26.17
C GLN A 421 -43.58 34.01 25.72
N GLN A 422 -43.87 33.08 26.64
CA GLN A 422 -44.55 31.81 26.35
C GLN A 422 -45.86 31.67 27.15
N PRO A 423 -47.03 31.50 26.48
CA PRO A 423 -47.26 31.64 25.05
C PRO A 423 -47.09 33.11 24.60
N CYS A 424 -46.55 33.33 23.40
CA CYS A 424 -46.31 34.69 22.91
C CYS A 424 -47.63 35.36 22.53
N ALA A 425 -47.69 36.69 22.57
CA ALA A 425 -48.95 37.44 22.43
C ALA A 425 -49.75 37.10 21.14
N ASN A 426 -49.06 36.81 20.04
CA ASN A 426 -49.69 36.41 18.76
C ASN A 426 -50.19 34.96 18.73
N CYS A 427 -49.61 34.06 19.54
CA CYS A 427 -50.12 32.70 19.71
C CYS A 427 -51.24 32.66 20.77
N GLY A 428 -51.06 33.33 21.91
CA GLY A 428 -52.04 33.40 22.99
C GLY A 428 -53.38 34.02 22.56
N LYS A 429 -53.37 35.17 21.87
CA LYS A 429 -54.59 35.83 21.34
C LYS A 429 -55.40 34.99 20.35
N ARG A 430 -54.85 33.90 19.83
CA ARG A 430 -55.52 32.99 18.88
C ARG A 430 -55.66 31.56 19.43
N ASN A 431 -55.31 31.36 20.70
CA ASN A 431 -55.26 30.06 21.40
C ASN A 431 -54.46 28.97 20.66
N LEU A 432 -53.23 29.32 20.24
CA LEU A 432 -52.36 28.49 19.40
C LEU A 432 -51.12 28.01 20.16
N THR A 433 -50.70 26.77 19.88
CA THR A 433 -49.49 26.17 20.44
C THR A 433 -48.26 27.05 20.19
N CYS A 434 -47.58 27.45 21.27
CA CYS A 434 -46.42 28.34 21.22
C CYS A 434 -45.16 27.62 21.72
N ILE A 435 -44.35 27.15 20.77
CA ILE A 435 -43.11 26.42 21.03
C ILE A 435 -41.94 27.34 20.69
N PHE A 436 -41.10 27.63 21.67
CA PHE A 436 -39.74 28.11 21.44
C PHE A 436 -38.85 26.88 21.29
N ASP A 437 -38.00 26.89 20.26
CA ASP A 437 -37.25 25.71 19.82
C ASP A 437 -35.83 26.15 19.49
N ASP A 438 -34.86 25.66 20.25
CA ASP A 438 -33.46 26.08 20.20
C ASP A 438 -32.69 25.39 19.06
N ARG A 439 -33.37 25.21 17.93
CA ARG A 439 -32.97 24.35 16.83
C ARG A 439 -32.99 25.10 15.50
N ASP A 440 -31.92 25.87 15.28
CA ASP A 440 -31.42 26.12 13.92
C ASP A 440 -30.51 24.97 13.42
N ASN A 441 -30.72 23.76 13.93
CA ASN A 441 -30.18 22.51 13.39
C ASN A 441 -31.14 21.91 12.34
N LYS A 442 -31.27 22.61 11.21
CA LYS A 442 -31.86 22.04 9.99
C LYS A 442 -30.80 21.31 9.17
N VAL A 443 -30.66 20.01 9.41
CA VAL A 443 -29.98 19.13 8.44
C VAL A 443 -30.81 19.17 7.16
N LEU A 444 -30.22 19.63 6.06
CA LEU A 444 -30.90 19.77 4.78
C LEU A 444 -30.86 18.43 4.04
N VAL A 445 -31.83 17.57 4.36
CA VAL A 445 -31.92 16.20 3.85
C VAL A 445 -32.56 16.19 2.46
N THR A 446 -31.89 15.56 1.49
CA THR A 446 -32.45 15.39 0.14
C THR A 446 -33.61 14.38 0.15
N GLN A 447 -34.59 14.58 -0.73
CA GLN A 447 -35.72 13.65 -0.88
C GLN A 447 -35.24 12.22 -1.23
N GLY A 448 -34.11 12.10 -1.94
CA GLY A 448 -33.44 10.82 -2.18
C GLY A 448 -32.98 10.12 -0.90
N TYR A 449 -32.27 10.82 0.01
CA TYR A 449 -31.84 10.24 1.30
C TYR A 449 -33.03 9.86 2.20
N LEU A 450 -34.11 10.66 2.19
CA LEU A 450 -35.35 10.34 2.88
C LEU A 450 -36.02 9.08 2.31
N SER A 451 -36.06 8.96 0.99
CA SER A 451 -36.60 7.78 0.29
C SER A 451 -35.74 6.53 0.53
N ASP A 452 -34.41 6.67 0.55
CA ASP A 452 -33.50 5.54 0.78
C ASP A 452 -33.52 5.10 2.25
N LEU A 453 -33.69 6.03 3.21
CA LEU A 453 -34.01 5.68 4.61
C LEU A 453 -35.34 4.94 4.72
N GLN A 454 -36.40 5.38 4.04
CA GLN A 454 -37.69 4.67 4.02
C GLN A 454 -37.55 3.27 3.39
N ALA A 455 -36.85 3.14 2.27
CA ALA A 455 -36.55 1.86 1.63
C ALA A 455 -35.65 0.95 2.49
N LYS A 456 -34.83 1.53 3.39
CA LYS A 456 -33.98 0.80 4.34
C LYS A 456 -34.76 0.35 5.57
N VAL A 457 -35.68 1.18 6.08
CA VAL A 457 -36.64 0.80 7.12
C VAL A 457 -37.56 -0.31 6.63
N ALA A 458 -38.13 -0.21 5.42
CA ALA A 458 -38.95 -1.26 4.82
C ALA A 458 -38.16 -2.58 4.65
N ARG A 459 -36.89 -2.53 4.21
CA ARG A 459 -36.01 -3.71 4.13
C ARG A 459 -35.72 -4.31 5.51
N LEU A 460 -35.54 -3.50 6.55
CA LEU A 460 -35.34 -3.97 7.93
C LEU A 460 -36.61 -4.54 8.56
N GLN A 461 -37.78 -3.94 8.29
CA GLN A 461 -39.09 -4.47 8.72
C GLN A 461 -39.39 -5.81 8.05
N ASN A 462 -39.14 -5.94 6.74
CA ASN A 462 -39.29 -7.21 6.04
C ASN A 462 -38.30 -8.28 6.54
N ALA A 463 -37.06 -7.91 6.87
CA ALA A 463 -36.12 -8.82 7.51
C ALA A 463 -36.61 -9.26 8.91
N SER A 464 -37.17 -8.35 9.69
CA SER A 464 -37.75 -8.65 11.01
C SER A 464 -38.97 -9.57 10.93
N ASN A 465 -39.82 -9.38 9.92
CA ASN A 465 -41.00 -10.22 9.66
C ASN A 465 -40.63 -11.58 9.06
N ALA A 466 -39.52 -11.68 8.33
CA ALA A 466 -38.95 -12.97 7.94
C ALA A 466 -38.31 -13.72 9.12
N SER A 467 -37.84 -13.00 10.14
CA SER A 467 -37.20 -13.57 11.33
C SER A 467 -38.18 -14.05 12.41
N SER A 468 -39.48 -13.87 12.21
CA SER A 468 -40.55 -14.28 13.14
C SER A 468 -41.38 -15.48 12.65
N ALA A 469 -40.95 -16.15 11.56
CA ALA A 469 -41.72 -17.19 10.87
C ALA A 469 -41.13 -18.62 10.94
N THR A 470 -40.37 -18.96 11.98
CA THR A 470 -39.87 -20.34 12.22
C THR A 470 -39.98 -20.77 13.68
N ASN A 471 -41.18 -21.19 14.08
CA ASN A 471 -41.41 -22.15 15.17
C ASN A 471 -42.88 -22.62 15.13
N PRO A 472 -43.12 -23.92 15.01
CA PRO A 472 -44.18 -24.59 15.77
C PRO A 472 -43.58 -25.39 16.94
N LEU A 473 -44.32 -25.49 18.04
CA LEU A 473 -43.92 -26.24 19.23
C LEU A 473 -44.26 -27.74 19.08
N LEU A 474 -43.65 -28.54 19.95
CA LEU A 474 -44.13 -29.88 20.28
C LEU A 474 -45.43 -29.78 21.07
N GLU A 475 -46.42 -30.60 20.73
CA GLU A 475 -47.44 -31.07 21.67
C GLU A 475 -47.82 -32.51 21.25
N GLU A 476 -48.18 -33.34 22.23
CA GLU A 476 -48.30 -34.79 22.06
C GLU A 476 -49.76 -35.27 21.95
N ASP A 477 -49.89 -36.49 21.39
CA ASP A 477 -50.89 -37.52 21.73
C ASP A 477 -52.13 -37.74 20.81
N GLN A 478 -52.61 -38.99 20.85
CA GLN A 478 -53.91 -39.55 20.43
C GLN A 478 -54.21 -39.90 18.96
N ASP A 479 -53.55 -41.00 18.52
CA ASP A 479 -54.20 -42.29 18.14
C ASP A 479 -54.91 -42.51 16.77
N VAL A 480 -55.05 -43.80 16.43
CA VAL A 480 -55.93 -44.46 15.42
C VAL A 480 -55.48 -44.53 13.93
N ARG A 481 -55.33 -45.78 13.45
CA ARG A 481 -55.12 -46.28 12.04
C ARG A 481 -56.48 -46.49 11.30
N PRO A 482 -56.63 -46.91 10.01
CA PRO A 482 -55.71 -47.55 9.01
C PRO A 482 -55.63 -46.81 7.63
N ARG A 483 -54.73 -47.06 6.64
CA ARG A 483 -54.10 -48.24 5.97
C ARG A 483 -54.89 -48.87 4.79
N VAL A 484 -54.55 -48.47 3.55
CA VAL A 484 -54.65 -49.19 2.23
C VAL A 484 -53.53 -48.59 1.34
N GLU A 485 -52.43 -49.25 0.96
CA GLU A 485 -52.16 -50.34 -0.01
C GLU A 485 -52.07 -49.98 -1.52
N ARG A 486 -50.88 -50.21 -2.12
CA ARG A 486 -50.60 -50.79 -3.48
C ARG A 486 -50.90 -49.92 -4.75
N SER A 487 -50.31 -50.14 -5.95
CA SER A 487 -49.25 -51.06 -6.44
C SER A 487 -48.75 -50.77 -7.89
N HIS A 488 -47.49 -51.17 -8.19
CA HIS A 488 -46.92 -51.72 -9.46
C HIS A 488 -47.06 -51.00 -10.85
N SER A 489 -46.30 -51.32 -11.93
CA SER A 489 -44.87 -51.67 -12.18
C SER A 489 -44.53 -51.46 -13.71
N PRO A 490 -43.78 -52.27 -14.52
CA PRO A 490 -42.64 -51.71 -15.31
C PRO A 490 -42.49 -52.11 -16.82
N GLY A 491 -41.46 -51.58 -17.51
CA GLY A 491 -40.94 -51.99 -18.84
C GLY A 491 -40.19 -50.82 -19.54
N GLU A 492 -39.16 -50.96 -20.39
CA GLU A 492 -38.40 -52.12 -20.91
C GLU A 492 -36.90 -51.75 -21.12
N VAL A 493 -36.02 -52.70 -21.49
CA VAL A 493 -34.56 -52.55 -21.68
C VAL A 493 -34.06 -53.54 -22.76
N PRO A 494 -33.25 -53.14 -23.78
CA PRO A 494 -31.89 -53.72 -23.90
C PRO A 494 -30.75 -52.91 -24.60
N LEU A 495 -29.59 -52.90 -23.93
CA LEU A 495 -28.20 -53.11 -24.42
C LEU A 495 -27.42 -52.12 -25.36
N ARG A 496 -26.36 -51.52 -24.74
CA ARG A 496 -24.91 -51.48 -25.15
C ARG A 496 -24.49 -50.62 -26.39
N THR A 497 -23.27 -50.06 -26.49
CA THR A 497 -21.97 -50.25 -25.78
C THR A 497 -21.24 -48.95 -25.39
N ALA A 498 -20.43 -48.99 -24.31
CA ALA A 498 -19.25 -48.13 -23.96
C ALA A 498 -19.35 -46.58 -24.11
N GLN A 499 -19.42 -45.80 -23.02
CA GLN A 499 -18.27 -45.22 -22.26
C GLN A 499 -17.37 -44.27 -23.09
N SER A 500 -17.06 -43.04 -22.66
CA SER A 500 -17.00 -42.46 -21.30
C SER A 500 -17.68 -41.08 -21.12
N SER A 501 -17.69 -40.56 -19.88
CA SER A 501 -18.31 -39.28 -19.45
C SER A 501 -17.39 -38.06 -19.66
N GLY A 502 -17.90 -36.83 -19.86
CA GLY A 502 -19.29 -36.36 -19.96
C GLY A 502 -19.38 -34.84 -20.22
N GLY A 503 -20.52 -34.35 -20.73
CA GLY A 503 -20.76 -32.94 -21.09
C GLY A 503 -21.30 -32.06 -19.93
N GLY A 504 -21.61 -30.76 -20.10
CA GLY A 504 -21.76 -29.97 -21.33
C GLY A 504 -23.09 -30.24 -22.06
N THR A 505 -23.90 -29.25 -22.50
CA THR A 505 -23.79 -27.77 -22.55
C THR A 505 -25.18 -27.12 -22.76
N ARG A 506 -25.32 -25.80 -22.46
CA ARG A 506 -26.33 -24.83 -22.99
C ARG A 506 -27.81 -25.01 -22.51
N GLU A 507 -28.52 -23.97 -22.04
CA GLU A 507 -29.05 -22.74 -22.72
C GLU A 507 -30.14 -23.06 -23.77
N SER A 508 -31.31 -22.42 -23.88
CA SER A 508 -31.93 -21.17 -23.33
C SER A 508 -33.49 -21.30 -23.45
N THR A 509 -34.47 -20.41 -23.20
CA THR A 509 -34.73 -18.98 -22.79
C THR A 509 -36.29 -18.89 -22.53
N PRO A 510 -36.98 -17.73 -22.31
CA PRO A 510 -36.63 -16.40 -21.76
C PRO A 510 -37.56 -15.94 -20.59
N GLY A 511 -37.32 -14.75 -20.02
CA GLY A 511 -38.27 -14.04 -19.14
C GLY A 511 -37.71 -12.71 -18.60
N THR A 512 -38.42 -11.60 -18.81
CA THR A 512 -37.92 -10.24 -18.56
C THR A 512 -38.58 -9.55 -17.35
N ASP A 513 -37.76 -9.14 -16.37
CA ASP A 513 -37.65 -7.73 -15.92
C ASP A 513 -36.55 -7.62 -14.84
N GLY A 514 -35.66 -6.62 -14.98
CA GLY A 514 -34.33 -6.64 -14.34
C GLY A 514 -34.06 -5.56 -13.28
N PRO A 515 -33.08 -5.79 -12.38
CA PRO A 515 -32.58 -4.76 -11.46
C PRO A 515 -31.52 -3.87 -12.11
N ARG A 516 -31.51 -2.56 -11.79
CA ARG A 516 -30.47 -1.62 -12.26
C ARG A 516 -29.07 -2.06 -11.82
N GLU A 517 -28.20 -2.35 -12.78
CA GLU A 517 -26.79 -2.60 -12.51
C GLU A 517 -26.03 -1.35 -12.05
N THR A 518 -24.98 -1.54 -11.25
CA THR A 518 -23.93 -0.51 -11.08
C THR A 518 -22.84 -0.76 -12.11
N ALA A 519 -22.79 0.07 -13.16
CA ALA A 519 -21.94 -0.10 -14.35
C ALA A 519 -20.49 -0.51 -14.02
N ASN A 520 -20.02 -1.63 -14.56
CA ASN A 520 -18.70 -2.21 -14.25
C ASN A 520 -17.55 -1.53 -15.01
N LEU A 521 -17.30 -0.26 -14.69
CA LEU A 521 -16.13 0.55 -15.12
C LEU A 521 -14.87 -0.31 -15.35
N THR A 522 -14.54 -0.46 -16.63
CA THR A 522 -13.40 -1.18 -17.20
C THR A 522 -12.31 -0.18 -17.63
N ASN A 523 -11.18 -0.69 -18.11
CA ASN A 523 -10.03 0.10 -18.54
C ASN A 523 -10.10 0.22 -20.07
N PRO A 524 -10.17 1.43 -20.66
CA PRO A 524 -10.30 1.60 -22.11
C PRO A 524 -9.14 0.97 -22.89
N LEU A 525 -7.94 0.96 -22.30
CA LEU A 525 -6.76 0.29 -22.86
C LEU A 525 -6.88 -1.26 -22.84
N THR A 526 -8.02 -1.81 -22.39
CA THR A 526 -8.34 -3.25 -22.34
C THR A 526 -9.71 -3.61 -22.95
N GLU A 527 -10.45 -2.63 -23.48
CA GLU A 527 -11.82 -2.83 -23.98
C GLU A 527 -11.85 -3.30 -25.44
N THR A 528 -10.85 -2.92 -26.27
CA THR A 528 -10.65 -3.51 -27.59
C THR A 528 -10.08 -4.93 -27.50
N PRO A 529 -10.47 -5.87 -28.39
CA PRO A 529 -9.86 -7.19 -28.48
C PRO A 529 -8.36 -7.11 -28.83
N SER A 530 -7.65 -8.24 -28.68
CA SER A 530 -6.20 -8.38 -28.87
C SER A 530 -5.64 -7.55 -30.03
N ARG A 531 -5.01 -6.41 -29.72
CA ARG A 531 -4.54 -5.47 -30.73
C ARG A 531 -3.28 -5.99 -31.41
N PHE A 532 -3.29 -5.97 -32.74
CA PHE A 532 -2.12 -6.24 -33.57
C PHE A 532 -1.75 -4.97 -34.34
N MET A 533 -0.47 -4.81 -34.65
CA MET A 533 0.00 -3.82 -35.64
C MET A 533 0.90 -4.50 -36.66
N ALA A 534 0.73 -4.15 -37.93
CA ALA A 534 1.59 -4.58 -39.02
C ALA A 534 2.83 -3.67 -39.08
N ALA A 535 4.00 -4.28 -39.21
CA ALA A 535 5.23 -3.57 -39.56
C ALA A 535 5.27 -3.24 -41.06
N SER A 536 6.20 -2.38 -41.46
CA SER A 536 6.45 -2.01 -42.87
C SER A 536 6.78 -3.19 -43.79
N ASN A 537 7.19 -4.34 -43.25
CA ASN A 537 7.41 -5.59 -43.98
C ASN A 537 6.16 -6.51 -44.06
N GLY A 538 5.00 -6.05 -43.58
CA GLY A 538 3.74 -6.80 -43.53
C GLY A 538 3.59 -7.76 -42.34
N GLN A 539 4.60 -7.93 -41.50
CA GLN A 539 4.52 -8.82 -40.33
C GLN A 539 3.64 -8.21 -39.22
N THR A 540 2.64 -8.96 -38.76
CA THR A 540 1.76 -8.56 -37.66
C THR A 540 2.32 -8.94 -36.29
N PHE A 541 2.38 -7.99 -35.37
CA PHE A 541 2.84 -8.17 -33.99
C PHE A 541 1.71 -7.92 -32.99
N TYR A 542 1.58 -8.78 -31.97
CA TYR A 542 0.65 -8.58 -30.85
C TYR A 542 1.18 -7.50 -29.89
N MET A 543 0.29 -6.64 -29.39
CA MET A 543 0.64 -5.53 -28.50
C MET A 543 -0.16 -5.59 -27.21
N GLY A 544 0.49 -6.07 -26.14
CA GLY A 544 -0.11 -6.23 -24.83
C GLY A 544 -0.56 -4.90 -24.21
N THR A 545 -1.67 -4.93 -23.48
CA THR A 545 -2.42 -3.74 -23.03
C THR A 545 -1.68 -2.86 -22.03
N SER A 546 -0.77 -3.40 -21.22
CA SER A 546 0.08 -2.62 -20.30
C SER A 546 1.37 -2.07 -20.93
N SER A 547 1.70 -2.50 -22.15
CA SER A 547 2.97 -2.17 -22.80
C SER A 547 3.14 -0.65 -22.97
N ASN A 548 4.34 -0.16 -22.69
CA ASN A 548 4.73 1.24 -22.92
C ASN A 548 4.59 1.61 -24.40
N TRP A 549 4.97 0.68 -25.29
CA TRP A 549 4.83 0.83 -26.74
C TRP A 549 3.38 0.75 -27.21
N SER A 550 2.53 -0.09 -26.57
CA SER A 550 1.09 -0.12 -26.86
C SER A 550 0.38 1.16 -26.45
N PHE A 551 0.69 1.71 -25.27
CA PHE A 551 0.17 3.00 -24.83
C PHE A 551 0.59 4.14 -25.77
N HIS A 552 1.88 4.25 -26.09
CA HIS A 552 2.36 5.25 -27.05
C HIS A 552 1.74 5.09 -28.44
N GLY A 553 1.73 3.88 -29.01
CA GLY A 553 1.17 3.62 -30.33
C GLY A 553 -0.32 3.95 -30.42
N GLN A 554 -1.08 3.70 -29.35
CA GLN A 554 -2.49 4.13 -29.25
C GLN A 554 -2.63 5.66 -29.17
N VAL A 555 -1.80 6.34 -28.38
CA VAL A 555 -1.77 7.81 -28.28
C VAL A 555 -1.44 8.43 -29.64
N LEU A 556 -0.32 8.05 -30.27
CA LEU A 556 0.12 8.61 -31.54
C LEU A 556 -0.86 8.30 -32.69
N SER A 557 -1.43 7.08 -32.72
CA SER A 557 -2.47 6.75 -33.70
C SER A 557 -3.71 7.62 -33.56
N LEU A 558 -4.21 7.82 -32.34
CA LEU A 558 -5.42 8.62 -32.09
C LEU A 558 -5.23 10.09 -32.50
N VAL A 559 -4.07 10.67 -32.19
CA VAL A 559 -3.75 12.06 -32.58
C VAL A 559 -3.57 12.16 -34.10
N HIS A 560 -2.87 11.21 -34.73
CA HIS A 560 -2.68 11.20 -36.19
C HIS A 560 -4.00 11.06 -36.95
N GLU A 561 -4.85 10.13 -36.53
CA GLU A 561 -6.17 9.91 -37.11
C GLU A 561 -7.06 11.14 -36.92
N HIS A 562 -6.99 11.80 -35.76
CA HIS A 562 -7.75 13.03 -35.55
C HIS A 562 -7.22 14.21 -36.39
N MET A 563 -5.91 14.38 -36.53
CA MET A 563 -5.31 15.50 -37.28
C MET A 563 -5.42 15.33 -38.79
N HIS A 564 -5.05 14.15 -39.32
CA HIS A 564 -4.91 13.91 -40.76
C HIS A 564 -6.08 13.13 -41.39
N LYS A 565 -7.04 12.67 -40.57
CA LYS A 565 -8.21 11.85 -41.00
C LYS A 565 -7.81 10.56 -41.73
N SER A 566 -6.65 10.02 -41.38
CA SER A 566 -6.05 8.82 -41.95
C SER A 566 -5.28 8.03 -40.88
N PRO A 567 -5.23 6.69 -40.94
CA PRO A 567 -4.46 5.88 -40.01
C PRO A 567 -2.96 6.22 -40.06
N LEU A 568 -2.27 6.07 -38.93
CA LEU A 568 -0.83 6.30 -38.81
C LEU A 568 -0.03 5.34 -39.72
N PRO A 569 0.79 5.83 -40.67
CA PRO A 569 1.59 4.98 -41.55
C PRO A 569 2.56 4.04 -40.82
N ALA A 570 2.50 2.75 -41.15
CA ALA A 570 3.38 1.72 -40.59
C ALA A 570 4.87 1.85 -40.98
N ALA A 571 5.23 2.82 -41.82
CA ALA A 571 6.62 3.17 -42.14
C ALA A 571 7.27 4.09 -41.08
N GLU A 572 6.50 4.68 -40.18
CA GLU A 572 6.92 5.79 -39.31
C GLU A 572 7.14 5.38 -37.84
N LEU A 573 7.02 4.09 -37.52
CA LEU A 573 7.16 3.51 -36.19
C LEU A 573 8.37 2.58 -36.10
N LEU A 574 9.05 2.53 -34.96
CA LEU A 574 10.11 1.54 -34.73
C LEU A 574 9.55 0.16 -34.36
N PHE A 575 9.87 -0.85 -35.18
CA PHE A 575 9.48 -2.25 -34.99
C PHE A 575 10.61 -3.13 -34.45
N ASP A 576 10.22 -4.25 -33.82
CA ASP A 576 11.08 -5.22 -33.11
C ASP A 576 12.34 -5.60 -33.89
N GLY A 577 13.51 -5.32 -33.32
CA GLY A 577 14.83 -5.65 -33.87
C GLY A 577 15.29 -4.84 -35.09
N SER A 578 14.59 -3.77 -35.50
CA SER A 578 14.97 -2.96 -36.68
C SER A 578 15.91 -1.77 -36.38
N ALA A 579 16.21 -1.48 -35.11
CA ALA A 579 17.01 -0.32 -34.71
C ALA A 579 18.51 -0.43 -35.06
N TYR A 580 19.03 -1.65 -35.18
CA TYR A 580 20.44 -1.97 -35.45
C TYR A 580 20.56 -2.95 -36.62
N ASP A 581 21.55 -2.75 -37.48
CA ASP A 581 21.90 -3.74 -38.50
C ASP A 581 22.64 -4.91 -37.82
N LEU A 582 22.03 -6.09 -37.81
CA LEU A 582 22.66 -7.32 -37.35
C LEU A 582 22.59 -8.33 -38.51
N PRO A 583 23.71 -8.60 -39.21
CA PRO A 583 23.75 -9.51 -40.35
C PRO A 583 23.71 -10.97 -39.89
N TRP A 584 22.60 -11.36 -39.25
CA TRP A 584 22.32 -12.71 -38.82
C TRP A 584 20.98 -13.16 -39.40
N ASP A 585 21.05 -14.12 -40.32
CA ASP A 585 19.91 -14.77 -40.99
C ASP A 585 19.07 -15.67 -40.06
N ARG A 586 19.36 -15.64 -38.75
CA ARG A 586 18.78 -16.49 -37.69
C ARG A 586 19.10 -17.98 -37.82
N THR A 587 19.99 -18.36 -38.73
CA THR A 587 20.47 -19.74 -38.83
C THR A 587 21.57 -20.01 -37.81
N ARG A 588 21.80 -21.30 -37.54
CA ARG A 588 22.97 -21.79 -36.78
C ARG A 588 24.09 -22.26 -37.72
N SER A 589 23.99 -21.95 -39.01
CA SER A 589 25.07 -22.15 -39.97
C SER A 589 26.20 -21.20 -39.58
N LEU A 590 27.44 -21.68 -39.62
CA LEU A 590 28.61 -20.83 -39.72
C LEU A 590 28.83 -20.53 -41.21
N PRO A 591 28.65 -19.29 -41.69
CA PRO A 591 29.23 -18.88 -42.97
C PRO A 591 30.75 -18.75 -42.81
N ASP A 592 31.49 -18.45 -43.88
CA ASP A 592 32.92 -18.10 -43.84
C ASP A 592 33.24 -16.75 -43.13
N SER A 593 32.38 -16.35 -42.19
CA SER A 593 32.59 -15.25 -41.25
C SER A 593 33.81 -15.56 -40.38
N ALA A 594 34.91 -14.86 -40.62
CA ALA A 594 36.12 -14.97 -39.81
C ALA A 594 35.79 -14.79 -38.32
N SER A 595 36.26 -15.73 -37.48
CA SER A 595 36.14 -15.67 -36.03
C SER A 595 36.60 -14.30 -35.52
N PRO A 596 35.83 -13.61 -34.66
CA PRO A 596 36.19 -12.29 -34.16
C PRO A 596 37.56 -12.32 -33.48
N VAL A 597 38.37 -11.28 -33.72
CA VAL A 597 39.75 -11.19 -33.23
C VAL A 597 39.72 -11.03 -31.71
N ILE A 598 40.01 -12.13 -31.01
CA ILE A 598 40.03 -12.20 -29.56
C ILE A 598 41.00 -11.14 -29.00
N PRO A 599 40.57 -10.29 -28.03
CA PRO A 599 41.40 -9.22 -27.49
C PRO A 599 42.63 -9.75 -26.75
N SER A 600 43.60 -8.88 -26.43
CA SER A 600 44.65 -9.21 -25.45
C SER A 600 44.03 -9.47 -24.07
N ILE A 601 44.73 -10.21 -23.20
CA ILE A 601 44.19 -10.55 -21.88
C ILE A 601 43.90 -9.30 -21.03
N ASP A 602 44.77 -8.29 -21.08
CA ASP A 602 44.61 -7.05 -20.31
C ASP A 602 43.39 -6.25 -20.79
N TYR A 603 43.17 -6.19 -22.11
CA TYR A 603 41.99 -5.56 -22.68
C TYR A 603 40.72 -6.38 -22.41
N ALA A 604 40.80 -7.72 -22.40
CA ALA A 604 39.69 -8.56 -21.97
C ALA A 604 39.30 -8.29 -20.50
N ILE A 605 40.26 -8.25 -19.59
CA ILE A 605 40.04 -7.96 -18.15
C ILE A 605 39.45 -6.57 -17.95
N PHE A 606 39.91 -5.57 -18.71
CA PHE A 606 39.36 -4.22 -18.71
C PHE A 606 37.88 -4.20 -19.15
N LEU A 607 37.54 -4.87 -20.26
CA LEU A 607 36.17 -4.98 -20.76
C LEU A 607 35.26 -5.74 -19.78
N ILE A 608 35.76 -6.82 -19.15
CA ILE A 608 35.04 -7.59 -18.12
C ILE A 608 34.73 -6.71 -16.89
N ASN A 609 35.70 -5.90 -16.44
CA ASN A 609 35.48 -4.97 -15.32
C ASN A 609 34.49 -3.85 -15.65
N ALA A 610 34.41 -3.38 -16.90
CA ALA A 610 33.34 -2.48 -17.33
C ALA A 610 31.96 -3.14 -17.21
N VAL A 611 31.79 -4.40 -17.64
CA VAL A 611 30.53 -5.14 -17.44
C VAL A 611 30.20 -5.32 -15.96
N LYS A 612 31.19 -5.54 -15.09
CA LYS A 612 30.98 -5.58 -13.64
C LYS A 612 30.48 -4.24 -13.09
N PHE A 613 31.02 -3.12 -13.57
CA PHE A 613 30.62 -1.79 -13.15
C PHE A 613 29.17 -1.48 -13.54
N HIS A 614 28.85 -1.61 -14.84
CA HIS A 614 27.54 -1.26 -15.40
C HIS A 614 26.42 -2.26 -15.03
N CYS A 615 26.68 -3.57 -15.14
CA CYS A 615 25.63 -4.58 -14.94
C CYS A 615 25.60 -5.18 -13.53
N ALA A 616 26.76 -5.47 -12.93
CA ALA A 616 26.80 -6.40 -11.79
C ALA A 616 26.32 -5.81 -10.45
N GLN A 617 26.11 -4.49 -10.38
CA GLN A 617 25.44 -3.87 -9.22
C GLN A 617 23.94 -4.22 -9.16
N MET A 618 23.32 -4.48 -10.31
CA MET A 618 21.87 -4.66 -10.45
C MET A 618 21.46 -6.11 -10.74
N MET A 619 22.33 -6.89 -11.38
CA MET A 619 22.05 -8.23 -11.89
C MET A 619 23.25 -9.15 -11.72
N HIS A 620 23.04 -10.47 -11.64
CA HIS A 620 24.11 -11.47 -11.70
C HIS A 620 24.25 -12.01 -13.12
N LEU A 621 25.35 -11.67 -13.78
CA LEU A 621 25.66 -12.18 -15.12
C LEU A 621 26.61 -13.38 -15.08
N PHE A 622 27.65 -13.35 -14.24
CA PHE A 622 28.62 -14.44 -14.10
C PHE A 622 29.19 -14.50 -12.68
N GLU A 623 29.66 -15.67 -12.25
CA GLU A 623 30.45 -15.81 -11.03
C GLU A 623 31.93 -15.49 -11.27
N GLU A 624 32.46 -14.51 -10.56
CA GLU A 624 33.72 -13.85 -10.93
C GLU A 624 34.95 -14.77 -10.84
N GLU A 625 35.08 -15.50 -9.73
CA GLU A 625 36.26 -16.34 -9.45
C GLU A 625 36.47 -17.42 -10.51
N GLU A 626 35.43 -18.19 -10.82
CA GLU A 626 35.47 -19.24 -11.85
C GLU A 626 35.64 -18.66 -13.26
N PHE A 627 34.96 -17.54 -13.56
CA PHE A 627 35.03 -16.91 -14.87
C PHE A 627 36.44 -16.38 -15.17
N MET A 628 37.10 -15.76 -14.17
CA MET A 628 38.47 -15.26 -14.27
C MET A 628 39.51 -16.39 -14.26
N PHE A 629 39.29 -17.46 -13.49
CA PHE A 629 40.14 -18.66 -13.55
C PHE A 629 40.15 -19.25 -14.97
N ASN A 630 38.97 -19.46 -15.56
CA ASN A 630 38.84 -19.97 -16.92
C ASN A 630 39.40 -19.00 -17.97
N LEU A 631 39.31 -17.67 -17.76
CA LEU A 631 39.97 -16.66 -18.60
C LEU A 631 41.49 -16.88 -18.63
N HIS A 632 42.14 -16.96 -17.47
CA HIS A 632 43.58 -17.19 -17.41
C HIS A 632 43.98 -18.54 -18.02
N ALA A 633 43.19 -19.60 -17.82
CA ALA A 633 43.41 -20.90 -18.46
C ALA A 633 43.31 -20.84 -20.01
N PHE A 634 42.30 -20.15 -20.55
CA PHE A 634 42.11 -19.99 -21.99
C PHE A 634 43.26 -19.20 -22.66
N TYR A 635 43.75 -18.13 -22.01
CA TYR A 635 44.87 -17.34 -22.54
C TYR A 635 46.22 -18.04 -22.41
N THR A 636 46.45 -18.80 -21.34
CA THR A 636 47.71 -19.57 -21.15
C THR A 636 47.75 -20.89 -21.92
N SER A 637 46.59 -21.41 -22.37
CA SER A 637 46.55 -22.67 -23.14
C SER A 637 47.28 -22.57 -24.48
N THR A 638 48.31 -23.41 -24.63
CA THR A 638 49.16 -23.55 -25.84
C THR A 638 48.69 -24.65 -26.80
N GLY A 639 47.68 -25.44 -26.40
CA GLY A 639 47.06 -26.48 -27.22
C GLY A 639 45.96 -25.96 -28.15
N ASP A 640 45.24 -26.88 -28.80
CA ASP A 640 44.15 -26.53 -29.71
C ASP A 640 42.99 -25.84 -28.98
N LYS A 641 42.67 -24.62 -29.43
CA LYS A 641 41.57 -23.81 -28.89
C LYS A 641 40.19 -24.26 -29.37
N ALA A 642 40.09 -25.27 -30.25
CA ALA A 642 38.83 -25.90 -30.63
C ALA A 642 38.03 -26.42 -29.41
N VAL A 643 38.70 -27.02 -28.42
CA VAL A 643 38.04 -27.55 -27.20
C VAL A 643 37.30 -26.45 -26.45
N TRP A 644 37.87 -25.25 -26.37
CA TRP A 644 37.22 -24.09 -25.75
C TRP A 644 36.00 -23.63 -26.55
N LYS A 645 36.03 -23.67 -27.90
CA LYS A 645 34.91 -23.25 -28.75
C LYS A 645 33.63 -24.06 -28.53
N GLU A 646 33.74 -25.28 -28.03
CA GLU A 646 32.58 -26.13 -27.69
C GLU A 646 32.01 -25.88 -26.28
N SER A 647 32.65 -25.05 -25.46
CA SER A 647 32.29 -24.82 -24.05
C SER A 647 31.27 -23.68 -23.88
N LEU A 648 30.38 -23.80 -22.88
CA LEU A 648 29.47 -22.70 -22.53
C LEU A 648 30.23 -21.49 -21.96
N TRP A 649 31.35 -21.70 -21.26
CA TRP A 649 32.19 -20.61 -20.77
C TRP A 649 32.72 -19.73 -21.90
N TYR A 650 33.18 -20.30 -23.03
CA TYR A 650 33.68 -19.49 -24.14
C TYR A 650 32.57 -18.67 -24.82
N ILE A 651 31.37 -19.24 -24.95
CA ILE A 651 30.17 -18.51 -25.39
C ILE A 651 29.87 -17.36 -24.43
N HIS A 652 29.94 -17.62 -23.12
CA HIS A 652 29.77 -16.60 -22.08
C HIS A 652 30.83 -15.49 -22.18
N PHE A 653 32.09 -15.86 -22.37
CA PHE A 653 33.20 -14.92 -22.56
C PHE A 653 32.96 -13.99 -23.76
N LEU A 654 32.54 -14.53 -24.91
CA LEU A 654 32.18 -13.71 -26.08
C LEU A 654 31.06 -12.70 -25.76
N LEU A 655 30.04 -13.09 -25.01
CA LEU A 655 28.94 -12.21 -24.60
C LEU A 655 29.41 -11.08 -23.66
N ILE A 656 30.25 -11.40 -22.67
CA ILE A 656 30.81 -10.38 -21.76
C ILE A 656 31.74 -9.42 -22.51
N ILE A 657 32.52 -9.89 -23.48
CA ILE A 657 33.32 -9.02 -24.35
C ILE A 657 32.44 -8.16 -25.27
N ALA A 658 31.30 -8.67 -25.76
CA ALA A 658 30.34 -7.88 -26.52
C ALA A 658 29.78 -6.71 -25.69
N PHE A 659 29.27 -6.97 -24.47
CA PHE A 659 28.82 -5.93 -23.54
C PHE A 659 29.94 -4.93 -23.22
N GLY A 660 31.13 -5.41 -22.82
CA GLY A 660 32.25 -4.55 -22.44
C GLY A 660 32.68 -3.62 -23.57
N LYS A 661 32.70 -4.11 -24.82
CA LYS A 661 32.94 -3.26 -25.99
C LYS A 661 31.85 -2.20 -26.16
N THR A 662 30.58 -2.57 -25.99
CA THR A 662 29.47 -1.61 -26.13
C THR A 662 29.50 -0.51 -25.06
N PHE A 663 29.99 -0.80 -23.85
CA PHE A 663 30.17 0.21 -22.79
C PHE A 663 31.35 1.15 -23.07
N VAL A 664 32.52 0.62 -23.46
CA VAL A 664 33.78 1.39 -23.43
C VAL A 664 34.29 1.88 -24.80
N GLN A 665 33.96 1.20 -25.90
CA GLN A 665 34.49 1.59 -27.21
C GLN A 665 33.82 2.88 -27.72
N GLN A 666 34.62 3.83 -28.23
CA GLN A 666 34.09 5.08 -28.80
C GLN A 666 33.04 4.82 -29.88
N LYS A 667 31.93 5.56 -29.77
CA LYS A 667 30.66 5.21 -30.38
C LYS A 667 30.44 5.97 -31.69
N ASN A 668 31.08 5.49 -32.75
CA ASN A 668 30.81 5.95 -34.12
C ASN A 668 29.33 5.71 -34.48
N HIS A 669 28.77 6.50 -35.42
CA HIS A 669 27.42 6.30 -36.00
C HIS A 669 27.31 5.04 -36.92
N SER A 670 28.00 3.96 -36.56
CA SER A 670 27.88 2.64 -37.15
C SER A 670 26.44 2.11 -36.98
N PRO A 671 25.86 1.44 -38.00
CA PRO A 671 24.55 0.83 -37.85
C PRO A 671 24.58 -0.42 -36.93
N ARG A 672 25.80 -0.94 -36.63
CA ARG A 672 26.11 -2.03 -35.68
C ARG A 672 26.68 -1.46 -34.37
N PRO A 673 26.25 -1.93 -33.19
CA PRO A 673 26.89 -1.55 -31.93
C PRO A 673 28.28 -2.20 -31.77
N PRO A 674 29.21 -1.60 -31.00
CA PRO A 674 30.53 -2.19 -30.75
C PRO A 674 30.42 -3.56 -30.07
N GLY A 675 31.11 -4.57 -30.60
CA GLY A 675 31.07 -5.93 -30.06
C GLY A 675 29.95 -6.83 -30.63
N ALA A 676 29.12 -6.33 -31.55
CA ALA A 676 28.10 -7.15 -32.22
C ALA A 676 28.68 -8.39 -32.95
N ASP A 677 29.94 -8.31 -33.39
CA ASP A 677 30.73 -9.42 -33.95
C ASP A 677 30.93 -10.57 -32.95
N PHE A 678 31.21 -10.23 -31.68
CA PHE A 678 31.32 -11.22 -30.61
C PHE A 678 29.96 -11.80 -30.23
N PHE A 679 28.91 -10.98 -30.21
CA PHE A 679 27.54 -11.41 -29.93
C PHE A 679 27.00 -12.39 -30.99
N ILE A 680 27.14 -12.07 -32.29
CA ILE A 680 26.68 -12.93 -33.39
C ILE A 680 27.44 -14.27 -33.37
N TYR A 681 28.76 -14.26 -33.16
CA TYR A 681 29.56 -15.49 -33.07
C TYR A 681 29.20 -16.33 -31.83
N ALA A 682 28.86 -15.70 -30.70
CA ALA A 682 28.33 -16.40 -29.53
C ALA A 682 26.98 -17.10 -29.83
N LEU A 683 26.08 -16.47 -30.60
CA LEU A 683 24.81 -17.08 -31.02
C LEU A 683 25.01 -18.23 -32.01
N GLN A 684 25.99 -18.14 -32.91
CA GLN A 684 26.34 -19.23 -33.84
C GLN A 684 26.89 -20.46 -33.11
N LEU A 685 27.65 -20.26 -32.02
CA LEU A 685 28.17 -21.34 -31.17
C LEU A 685 27.15 -21.88 -30.15
N LEU A 686 26.00 -21.22 -29.97
CA LEU A 686 25.00 -21.60 -28.96
C LEU A 686 24.39 -22.99 -29.27
N PRO A 687 24.57 -23.99 -28.39
CA PRO A 687 24.19 -25.37 -28.71
C PRO A 687 22.68 -25.61 -28.58
N ASP A 688 22.25 -26.86 -28.77
CA ASP A 688 20.84 -27.24 -28.57
C ASP A 688 20.44 -27.22 -27.09
N THR A 689 19.13 -27.28 -26.83
CA THR A 689 18.56 -27.27 -25.48
C THR A 689 18.98 -28.48 -24.64
N ASN A 690 19.30 -29.63 -25.24
CA ASN A 690 19.77 -30.80 -24.49
C ASN A 690 21.19 -30.59 -23.95
N LYS A 691 22.09 -29.96 -24.71
CA LYS A 691 23.43 -29.59 -24.23
C LYS A 691 23.36 -28.45 -23.21
N LEU A 692 22.47 -27.46 -23.38
CA LEU A 692 22.22 -26.41 -22.37
C LEU A 692 21.71 -27.00 -21.03
N CYS A 693 20.81 -27.97 -21.07
CA CYS A 693 20.29 -28.63 -19.85
C CYS A 693 21.31 -29.50 -19.09
N ARG A 694 22.50 -29.79 -19.66
CA ARG A 694 23.57 -30.55 -18.98
C ARG A 694 24.44 -29.68 -18.05
N ASP A 695 24.55 -28.39 -18.34
CA ASP A 695 25.22 -27.40 -17.49
C ASP A 695 24.25 -26.22 -17.29
N PRO A 696 23.24 -26.41 -16.42
CA PRO A 696 22.13 -25.47 -16.31
C PRO A 696 22.52 -24.16 -15.63
N ILE A 697 23.62 -24.13 -14.87
CA ILE A 697 24.09 -22.94 -14.15
C ILE A 697 24.74 -21.98 -15.16
N VAL A 698 25.74 -22.45 -15.93
CA VAL A 698 26.36 -21.59 -16.94
C VAL A 698 25.39 -21.32 -18.10
N ALA A 699 24.53 -22.28 -18.47
CA ALA A 699 23.50 -22.06 -19.49
C ALA A 699 22.49 -20.97 -19.10
N THR A 700 22.05 -20.90 -17.84
CA THR A 700 21.11 -19.84 -17.42
C THR A 700 21.76 -18.47 -17.35
N GLU A 701 23.02 -18.38 -16.90
CA GLU A 701 23.83 -17.15 -16.99
C GLU A 701 23.99 -16.68 -18.45
N VAL A 702 24.39 -17.57 -19.36
CA VAL A 702 24.52 -17.30 -20.81
C VAL A 702 23.19 -16.82 -21.42
N LEU A 703 22.07 -17.46 -21.08
CA LEU A 703 20.75 -17.08 -21.59
C LEU A 703 20.28 -15.73 -21.01
N CYS A 704 20.60 -15.40 -19.76
CA CYS A 704 20.38 -14.05 -19.20
C CYS A 704 21.18 -12.99 -19.96
N CYS A 705 22.47 -13.23 -20.22
CA CYS A 705 23.32 -12.34 -21.00
C CYS A 705 22.77 -12.12 -22.43
N ILE A 706 22.34 -13.20 -23.11
CA ILE A 706 21.72 -13.10 -24.45
C ILE A 706 20.40 -12.33 -24.39
N ALA A 707 19.52 -12.64 -23.43
CA ALA A 707 18.22 -11.96 -23.32
C ALA A 707 18.38 -10.46 -23.04
N LEU A 708 19.31 -10.08 -22.17
CA LEU A 708 19.62 -8.67 -21.88
C LEU A 708 20.18 -7.94 -23.11
N TYR A 709 21.13 -8.55 -23.83
CA TYR A 709 21.72 -7.93 -25.03
C TYR A 709 20.67 -7.77 -26.14
N LEU A 710 19.81 -8.78 -26.36
CA LEU A 710 18.67 -8.69 -27.30
C LEU A 710 17.68 -7.58 -26.90
N GLN A 711 17.43 -7.38 -25.60
CA GLN A 711 16.55 -6.30 -25.14
C GLN A 711 17.18 -4.92 -25.36
N SER A 712 18.50 -4.76 -25.15
CA SER A 712 19.27 -3.55 -25.53
C SER A 712 19.26 -3.26 -27.04
N LEU A 713 19.01 -4.26 -27.88
CA LEU A 713 18.90 -4.15 -29.34
C LEU A 713 17.44 -3.90 -29.83
N ASP A 714 16.50 -3.66 -28.90
CA ASP A 714 15.05 -3.63 -29.14
C ASP A 714 14.48 -4.90 -29.83
N SER A 715 15.16 -6.04 -29.66
CA SER A 715 14.74 -7.36 -30.17
C SER A 715 13.94 -8.12 -29.11
N ARG A 716 12.85 -7.49 -28.64
CA ARG A 716 12.04 -7.86 -27.47
C ARG A 716 11.48 -9.28 -27.57
N ASN A 717 10.99 -9.69 -28.74
CA ASN A 717 10.45 -11.05 -28.90
C ASN A 717 11.53 -12.13 -28.70
N ALA A 718 12.73 -11.89 -29.22
CA ALA A 718 13.86 -12.81 -29.06
C ALA A 718 14.39 -12.80 -27.62
N ALA A 719 14.47 -11.62 -26.98
CA ALA A 719 14.81 -11.47 -25.57
C ALA A 719 13.85 -12.26 -24.65
N HIS A 720 12.54 -12.07 -24.83
CA HIS A 720 11.49 -12.74 -24.06
C HIS A 720 11.48 -14.26 -24.26
N VAL A 721 11.67 -14.76 -25.49
CA VAL A 721 11.81 -16.21 -25.73
C VAL A 721 13.06 -16.77 -25.04
N THR A 722 14.16 -16.02 -25.03
CA THR A 722 15.43 -16.44 -24.41
C THR A 722 15.34 -16.44 -22.88
N ILE A 723 14.82 -15.40 -22.23
CA ILE A 723 14.62 -15.41 -20.77
C ILE A 723 13.61 -16.48 -20.36
N GLY A 724 12.61 -16.77 -21.20
CA GLY A 724 11.71 -17.91 -21.01
C GLY A 724 12.41 -19.27 -21.09
N GLN A 725 13.50 -19.42 -21.85
CA GLN A 725 14.34 -20.63 -21.81
C GLN A 725 15.15 -20.70 -20.52
N ALA A 726 15.76 -19.60 -20.07
CA ALA A 726 16.47 -19.54 -18.79
C ALA A 726 15.53 -19.89 -17.62
N MET A 727 14.34 -19.29 -17.58
CA MET A 727 13.26 -19.59 -16.63
C MET A 727 12.94 -21.09 -16.61
N ARG A 728 12.66 -21.71 -17.77
CA ARG A 728 12.36 -23.16 -17.82
C ARG A 728 13.49 -24.03 -17.28
N ILE A 729 14.75 -23.71 -17.58
CA ILE A 729 15.91 -24.46 -17.05
C ILE A 729 16.04 -24.26 -15.52
N ALA A 730 15.92 -23.02 -15.03
CA ALA A 730 15.99 -22.71 -13.60
C ALA A 730 14.83 -23.34 -12.80
N LEU A 731 13.64 -23.45 -13.39
CA LEU A 731 12.50 -24.16 -12.79
C LEU A 731 12.76 -25.67 -12.70
N ILE A 732 13.29 -26.30 -13.76
CA ILE A 732 13.66 -27.73 -13.76
C ILE A 732 14.71 -28.05 -12.69
N GLN A 733 15.66 -27.13 -12.43
CA GLN A 733 16.68 -27.28 -11.38
C GLN A 733 16.21 -26.85 -9.98
N GLY A 734 14.95 -26.44 -9.81
CA GLY A 734 14.42 -26.05 -8.49
C GLY A 734 14.94 -24.71 -7.96
N MET A 735 15.62 -23.88 -8.76
CA MET A 735 16.23 -22.61 -8.33
C MET A 735 15.22 -21.59 -7.78
N HIS A 736 13.93 -21.77 -8.09
CA HIS A 736 12.80 -21.00 -7.56
C HIS A 736 12.44 -21.32 -6.10
N THR A 737 13.04 -22.36 -5.51
CA THR A 737 12.77 -22.87 -4.16
C THR A 737 13.92 -22.60 -3.20
N ASP A 738 13.69 -22.76 -1.89
CA ASP A 738 14.79 -22.73 -0.91
C ASP A 738 15.63 -24.01 -0.96
N MET A 739 16.62 -24.01 -1.88
CA MET A 739 17.42 -25.21 -2.17
C MET A 739 18.28 -25.66 -0.99
N PRO A 740 18.40 -26.97 -0.72
CA PRO A 740 19.07 -27.49 0.47
C PRO A 740 20.60 -27.36 0.42
N VAL A 741 21.13 -26.37 1.16
CA VAL A 741 22.59 -26.11 1.31
C VAL A 741 23.38 -27.35 1.73
N MET A 742 22.81 -28.21 2.58
CA MET A 742 23.45 -29.46 3.04
C MET A 742 23.72 -30.48 1.92
N ASN A 743 22.99 -30.41 0.80
CA ASN A 743 23.10 -31.35 -0.31
C ASN A 743 23.86 -30.80 -1.52
N LEU A 744 23.86 -29.48 -1.69
CA LEU A 744 24.43 -28.80 -2.87
C LEU A 744 25.68 -27.97 -2.56
N GLY A 745 25.95 -27.65 -1.30
CA GLY A 745 27.00 -26.73 -0.87
C GLY A 745 26.60 -25.26 -1.01
N ASP A 746 27.07 -24.40 -0.11
CA ASP A 746 26.64 -22.99 -0.06
C ASP A 746 26.98 -22.24 -1.35
N VAL A 747 28.19 -22.39 -1.90
CA VAL A 747 28.65 -21.71 -3.12
C VAL A 747 27.67 -21.91 -4.28
N VAL A 748 27.22 -23.16 -4.52
CA VAL A 748 26.26 -23.50 -5.58
C VAL A 748 24.89 -22.90 -5.29
N VAL A 749 24.42 -22.98 -4.03
CA VAL A 749 23.12 -22.42 -3.64
C VAL A 749 23.11 -20.89 -3.73
N GLN A 750 24.16 -20.19 -3.30
CA GLN A 750 24.25 -18.73 -3.43
C GLN A 750 24.27 -18.32 -4.91
N ARG A 751 25.06 -18.97 -5.78
CA ARG A 751 25.07 -18.67 -7.22
C ARG A 751 23.70 -18.90 -7.85
N CYS A 752 23.02 -20.01 -7.54
CA CYS A 752 21.68 -20.26 -8.03
C CYS A 752 20.64 -19.25 -7.51
N ARG A 753 20.77 -18.76 -6.25
CA ARG A 753 19.94 -17.65 -5.72
C ARG A 753 20.20 -16.34 -6.49
N LYS A 754 21.46 -16.00 -6.79
CA LYS A 754 21.82 -14.83 -7.62
C LYS A 754 21.23 -14.92 -9.03
N ILE A 755 21.35 -16.10 -9.67
CA ILE A 755 20.79 -16.39 -10.99
C ILE A 755 19.26 -16.29 -10.98
N TRP A 756 18.58 -16.96 -10.03
CA TRP A 756 17.12 -16.98 -9.94
C TRP A 756 16.53 -15.57 -9.88
N TRP A 757 17.04 -14.71 -8.99
CA TRP A 757 16.51 -13.36 -8.87
C TRP A 757 16.83 -12.48 -10.08
N THR A 758 17.92 -12.75 -10.80
CA THR A 758 18.20 -12.10 -12.08
C THR A 758 17.20 -12.52 -13.15
N ILE A 759 16.90 -13.81 -13.28
CA ILE A 759 15.86 -14.34 -14.16
C ILE A 759 14.50 -13.73 -13.81
N PHE A 760 14.15 -13.67 -12.52
CA PHE A 760 12.90 -13.10 -12.03
C PHE A 760 12.74 -11.62 -12.43
N ILE A 761 13.77 -10.79 -12.21
CA ILE A 761 13.72 -9.37 -12.57
C ILE A 761 13.60 -9.19 -14.09
N LEU A 762 14.43 -9.90 -14.88
CA LEU A 762 14.40 -9.82 -16.35
C LEU A 762 13.05 -10.28 -16.94
N ASP A 763 12.51 -11.41 -16.46
CA ASP A 763 11.18 -11.91 -16.84
C ASP A 763 10.09 -10.87 -16.59
N ARG A 764 10.02 -10.31 -15.37
CA ARG A 764 9.01 -9.31 -15.02
C ARG A 764 9.16 -8.00 -15.77
N HIS A 765 10.39 -7.57 -16.06
CA HIS A 765 10.62 -6.35 -16.84
C HIS A 765 10.23 -6.55 -18.31
N MET A 766 10.65 -7.64 -18.96
CA MET A 766 10.30 -7.93 -20.36
C MET A 766 8.79 -8.19 -20.53
N THR A 767 8.16 -8.99 -19.66
CA THR A 767 6.71 -9.22 -19.71
C THR A 767 5.90 -7.94 -19.47
N SER A 768 6.32 -7.08 -18.54
CA SER A 768 5.70 -5.75 -18.33
C SER A 768 5.81 -4.86 -19.58
N LEU A 769 7.02 -4.73 -20.15
CA LEU A 769 7.26 -3.92 -21.36
C LEU A 769 6.47 -4.40 -22.57
N MET A 770 6.27 -5.71 -22.75
CA MET A 770 5.51 -6.29 -23.85
C MET A 770 4.00 -6.42 -23.56
N GLY A 771 3.59 -6.25 -22.30
CA GLY A 771 2.22 -6.47 -21.83
C GLY A 771 1.78 -7.95 -21.90
N LEU A 772 2.70 -8.86 -21.58
CA LEU A 772 2.49 -10.31 -21.56
C LEU A 772 2.21 -10.81 -20.12
N PRO A 773 1.55 -11.97 -19.95
CA PRO A 773 1.43 -12.63 -18.66
C PRO A 773 2.80 -13.06 -18.11
N GLN A 774 2.95 -13.05 -16.79
CA GLN A 774 4.18 -13.47 -16.09
C GLN A 774 4.41 -15.00 -16.14
N SER A 775 5.66 -15.44 -16.25
CA SER A 775 6.01 -16.86 -16.49
C SER A 775 5.82 -17.82 -15.30
N ILE A 776 5.67 -17.28 -14.08
CA ILE A 776 5.44 -18.02 -12.82
C ILE A 776 4.67 -17.12 -11.85
N ARG A 777 3.90 -17.66 -10.90
CA ARG A 777 3.16 -16.83 -9.93
C ARG A 777 4.03 -16.61 -8.68
N ASP A 778 3.91 -15.44 -8.07
CA ASP A 778 4.75 -15.05 -6.92
C ASP A 778 4.56 -15.92 -5.66
N GLU A 779 3.46 -16.67 -5.58
CA GLU A 779 3.19 -17.66 -4.52
C GLU A 779 3.90 -19.00 -4.73
N ASP A 780 4.39 -19.27 -5.95
CA ASP A 780 5.14 -20.48 -6.31
C ASP A 780 6.66 -20.32 -6.04
N VAL A 781 7.10 -19.16 -5.51
CA VAL A 781 8.53 -18.79 -5.34
C VAL A 781 8.91 -18.75 -3.86
N SER A 782 9.81 -19.65 -3.44
CA SER A 782 10.34 -19.74 -2.06
C SER A 782 11.85 -19.58 -1.95
N CYS A 783 12.57 -19.36 -3.06
CA CYS A 783 13.99 -19.01 -3.07
C CYS A 783 14.29 -17.82 -2.14
N GLN A 784 15.28 -17.97 -1.25
CA GLN A 784 15.78 -16.88 -0.40
C GLN A 784 16.56 -15.84 -1.21
N LEU A 785 16.82 -14.68 -0.61
CA LEU A 785 17.78 -13.72 -1.17
C LEU A 785 19.23 -14.28 -1.08
N PRO A 786 20.12 -13.95 -2.04
CA PRO A 786 21.53 -14.33 -1.99
C PRO A 786 22.28 -13.50 -0.95
N ASN A 787 23.28 -14.12 -0.31
CA ASN A 787 24.11 -13.46 0.70
C ASN A 787 25.28 -12.70 0.03
N TYR A 788 25.23 -11.37 0.04
CA TYR A 788 26.36 -10.52 -0.35
C TYR A 788 27.22 -10.16 0.86
N GLN A 789 28.16 -11.05 1.20
CA GLN A 789 29.18 -10.75 2.21
C GLN A 789 29.89 -9.43 1.85
N ASN A 790 30.07 -8.56 2.84
CA ASN A 790 30.69 -7.23 2.70
C ASN A 790 29.96 -6.21 1.78
N SER A 791 28.71 -6.47 1.34
CA SER A 791 27.96 -5.49 0.53
C SER A 791 26.44 -5.47 0.82
N PRO A 792 26.02 -4.93 1.98
CA PRO A 792 24.61 -4.81 2.34
C PRO A 792 23.82 -3.90 1.37
N GLN A 793 24.47 -2.93 0.73
CA GLN A 793 23.86 -2.05 -0.27
C GLN A 793 23.37 -2.84 -1.49
N ARG A 794 24.15 -3.84 -1.95
CA ARG A 794 23.81 -4.70 -3.10
C ARG A 794 22.64 -5.63 -2.78
N ALA A 795 22.58 -6.14 -1.54
CA ALA A 795 21.41 -6.86 -1.03
C ALA A 795 20.15 -5.98 -0.95
N ALA A 796 20.30 -4.72 -0.51
CA ALA A 796 19.20 -3.76 -0.44
C ALA A 796 18.68 -3.38 -1.85
N ALA A 797 19.59 -3.09 -2.80
CA ALA A 797 19.26 -2.78 -4.18
C ALA A 797 18.51 -3.93 -4.88
N LEU A 798 19.00 -5.17 -4.74
CA LEU A 798 18.31 -6.36 -5.27
C LEU A 798 16.90 -6.51 -4.67
N ASN A 799 16.74 -6.32 -3.36
CA ASN A 799 15.44 -6.37 -2.68
C ASN A 799 14.49 -5.26 -3.17
N MET A 800 14.99 -4.06 -3.50
CA MET A 800 14.19 -3.00 -4.13
C MET A 800 13.75 -3.38 -5.55
N GLN A 801 14.64 -3.93 -6.38
CA GLN A 801 14.30 -4.40 -7.73
C GLN A 801 13.27 -5.53 -7.71
N ILE A 802 13.40 -6.50 -6.80
CA ILE A 802 12.42 -7.57 -6.61
C ILE A 802 11.05 -6.97 -6.23
N LYS A 803 10.98 -6.00 -5.31
CA LYS A 803 9.73 -5.31 -4.96
C LYS A 803 9.11 -4.59 -6.16
N LEU A 804 9.90 -3.89 -6.97
CA LEU A 804 9.45 -3.21 -8.18
C LEU A 804 8.88 -4.20 -9.22
N ALA A 805 9.61 -5.30 -9.48
CA ALA A 805 9.17 -6.39 -10.36
C ALA A 805 7.83 -7.02 -9.92
N LYS A 806 7.62 -7.20 -8.60
CA LYS A 806 6.34 -7.65 -8.03
C LYS A 806 5.23 -6.61 -8.20
N ILE A 807 5.52 -5.33 -7.98
CA ILE A 807 4.56 -4.23 -8.20
C ILE A 807 4.14 -4.13 -9.68
N HIS A 808 5.06 -4.28 -10.64
CA HIS A 808 4.73 -4.36 -12.06
C HIS A 808 3.77 -5.54 -12.37
N THR A 809 4.04 -6.72 -11.78
CA THR A 809 3.18 -7.91 -11.90
C THR A 809 1.78 -7.68 -11.33
N ASP A 810 1.69 -7.02 -10.17
CA ASP A 810 0.41 -6.61 -9.57
C ASP A 810 -0.33 -5.62 -10.46
N ILE A 811 0.33 -4.59 -11.00
CA ILE A 811 -0.29 -3.59 -11.89
C ILE A 811 -0.83 -4.25 -13.18
N ALA A 812 -0.02 -5.09 -13.83
CA ALA A 812 -0.45 -5.85 -15.00
C ALA A 812 -1.71 -6.69 -14.69
N SER A 813 -1.70 -7.48 -13.61
CA SER A 813 -2.84 -8.34 -13.23
C SER A 813 -4.04 -7.61 -12.59
N THR A 814 -3.89 -6.35 -12.18
CA THR A 814 -4.93 -5.56 -11.50
C THR A 814 -5.61 -4.52 -12.38
N VAL A 815 -4.85 -3.84 -13.24
CA VAL A 815 -5.30 -2.71 -14.08
C VAL A 815 -5.47 -3.12 -15.54
N TYR A 816 -4.58 -3.98 -16.06
CA TYR A 816 -4.50 -4.31 -17.50
C TYR A 816 -4.94 -5.73 -17.87
N GLY A 817 -5.04 -6.63 -16.90
CA GLY A 817 -5.51 -8.01 -17.09
C GLY A 817 -6.98 -8.09 -17.50
N SER A 818 -7.41 -9.26 -17.97
CA SER A 818 -8.63 -9.58 -18.74
C SER A 818 -10.01 -9.22 -18.17
N LYS A 819 -10.09 -8.38 -17.12
CA LYS A 819 -11.34 -7.78 -16.63
C LYS A 819 -11.23 -6.26 -16.38
N GLY A 820 -10.07 -5.62 -16.53
CA GLY A 820 -9.88 -4.15 -16.58
C GLY A 820 -10.42 -3.27 -15.43
N ARG A 821 -10.81 -3.83 -14.28
CA ARG A 821 -11.78 -3.15 -13.37
C ARG A 821 -11.19 -1.97 -12.58
N LEU A 822 -11.34 -0.74 -13.10
CA LEU A 822 -10.86 0.54 -12.53
C LEU A 822 -11.43 0.95 -11.14
N ARG A 823 -12.21 0.09 -10.46
CA ARG A 823 -12.64 0.31 -9.06
C ARG A 823 -11.49 -0.01 -8.08
N LYS A 824 -11.68 0.16 -6.75
CA LYS A 824 -10.86 -0.28 -5.58
C LYS A 824 -9.41 -0.75 -5.79
N LYS A 825 -9.15 -1.76 -6.64
CA LYS A 825 -7.80 -2.21 -7.05
C LYS A 825 -6.97 -1.05 -7.62
N PHE A 826 -7.51 -0.28 -8.57
CA PHE A 826 -6.82 0.84 -9.22
C PHE A 826 -6.32 1.89 -8.20
N VAL A 827 -7.18 2.22 -7.23
CA VAL A 827 -6.90 3.12 -6.09
C VAL A 827 -5.80 2.59 -5.17
N LEU A 828 -5.56 1.27 -5.16
CA LEU A 828 -4.45 0.65 -4.45
C LEU A 828 -3.16 0.70 -5.29
N SER A 829 -3.25 0.40 -6.59
CA SER A 829 -2.12 0.41 -7.53
C SER A 829 -1.50 1.81 -7.74
N ILE A 830 -2.29 2.89 -7.68
CA ILE A 830 -1.76 4.28 -7.70
C ILE A 830 -0.74 4.49 -6.57
N LYS A 831 -0.88 3.80 -5.43
CA LYS A 831 0.00 3.97 -4.25
C LYS A 831 1.36 3.27 -4.40
N THR A 832 1.57 2.50 -5.46
CA THR A 832 2.79 1.69 -5.66
C THR A 832 3.54 2.01 -6.95
N THR A 833 2.86 2.40 -8.04
CA THR A 833 3.51 3.05 -9.19
C THR A 833 2.51 3.95 -9.91
N ILE A 834 2.69 5.27 -9.78
CA ILE A 834 1.74 6.25 -10.30
C ILE A 834 1.73 6.22 -11.83
N VAL A 835 2.88 6.42 -12.47
CA VAL A 835 3.06 6.65 -13.91
C VAL A 835 2.48 5.55 -14.82
N ILE A 836 2.54 4.27 -14.41
CA ILE A 836 1.97 3.16 -15.19
C ILE A 836 0.45 3.03 -14.96
N VAL A 837 -0.03 3.42 -13.78
CA VAL A 837 -1.44 3.29 -13.39
C VAL A 837 -2.27 4.49 -13.84
N THR A 838 -1.70 5.68 -14.02
CA THR A 838 -2.41 6.88 -14.49
C THR A 838 -2.73 6.88 -15.99
N ARG A 839 -2.05 6.06 -16.79
CA ARG A 839 -2.23 5.99 -18.27
C ARG A 839 -3.68 5.85 -18.75
N PRO A 840 -4.56 5.00 -18.17
CA PRO A 840 -5.96 4.93 -18.59
C PRO A 840 -6.72 6.26 -18.39
N LEU A 841 -6.42 6.98 -17.31
CA LEU A 841 -7.05 8.28 -17.01
C LEU A 841 -6.52 9.36 -17.96
N LEU A 842 -5.21 9.40 -18.20
CA LEU A 842 -4.57 10.27 -19.20
C LEU A 842 -5.19 10.07 -20.59
N PHE A 843 -5.33 8.81 -21.02
CA PHE A 843 -5.93 8.46 -22.31
C PHE A 843 -7.40 8.90 -22.41
N CYS A 844 -8.21 8.64 -21.37
CA CYS A 844 -9.60 9.13 -21.29
C CYS A 844 -9.68 10.65 -21.45
N CYS A 845 -8.90 11.40 -20.67
CA CYS A 845 -8.92 12.86 -20.71
C CYS A 845 -8.50 13.39 -22.09
N MET A 846 -7.41 12.86 -22.66
CA MET A 846 -6.92 13.23 -23.99
C MET A 846 -7.94 12.91 -25.10
N LYS A 847 -8.56 11.73 -25.07
CA LYS A 847 -9.61 11.35 -26.04
C LYS A 847 -10.80 12.32 -25.98
N LYS A 848 -11.24 12.72 -24.77
CA LYS A 848 -12.36 13.69 -24.64
C LYS A 848 -12.00 15.11 -25.11
N VAL A 849 -10.72 15.52 -25.12
CA VAL A 849 -10.27 16.80 -25.74
C VAL A 849 -10.53 16.82 -27.25
N PHE A 850 -10.45 15.67 -27.92
CA PHE A 850 -10.74 15.53 -29.34
C PHE A 850 -12.24 15.38 -29.65
N GLU A 851 -12.99 14.70 -28.78
CA GLU A 851 -14.40 14.38 -29.03
C GLU A 851 -15.39 15.47 -28.58
N SER A 852 -15.10 16.18 -27.49
CA SER A 852 -16.02 17.13 -26.87
C SER A 852 -15.29 18.13 -25.96
N PRO A 853 -14.56 19.12 -26.52
CA PRO A 853 -13.78 20.09 -25.75
C PRO A 853 -14.55 20.73 -24.58
N GLN A 854 -15.83 21.06 -24.78
CA GLN A 854 -16.68 21.66 -23.75
C GLN A 854 -16.96 20.72 -22.55
N GLN A 855 -16.96 19.39 -22.76
CA GLN A 855 -17.16 18.40 -21.69
C GLN A 855 -15.88 18.08 -20.92
N VAL A 856 -14.72 18.54 -21.37
CA VAL A 856 -13.45 18.37 -20.66
C VAL A 856 -13.29 19.35 -19.51
N VAL A 857 -13.88 20.54 -19.59
CA VAL A 857 -13.75 21.55 -18.53
C VAL A 857 -14.21 21.03 -17.14
N PRO A 858 -15.35 20.31 -16.99
CA PRO A 858 -15.69 19.64 -15.72
C PRO A 858 -14.72 18.55 -15.27
N LEU A 859 -14.13 17.78 -16.20
CA LEU A 859 -13.15 16.73 -15.90
C LEU A 859 -11.87 17.34 -15.32
N ILE A 860 -11.33 18.37 -15.98
CA ILE A 860 -10.09 19.06 -15.60
C ILE A 860 -10.29 19.97 -14.38
N SER A 861 -11.51 20.46 -14.16
CA SER A 861 -11.88 21.22 -12.96
C SER A 861 -12.08 20.33 -11.73
N SER A 862 -12.13 18.99 -11.88
CA SER A 862 -12.22 18.07 -10.75
C SER A 862 -10.91 18.06 -9.96
N PRO A 863 -10.90 18.43 -8.67
CA PRO A 863 -9.68 18.46 -7.86
C PRO A 863 -9.00 17.09 -7.74
N LYS A 864 -9.76 16.00 -7.87
CA LYS A 864 -9.24 14.63 -7.81
C LYS A 864 -8.54 14.22 -9.10
N ILE A 865 -9.14 14.47 -10.27
CA ILE A 865 -8.47 14.21 -11.57
C ILE A 865 -7.21 15.06 -11.66
N ARG A 866 -7.33 16.36 -11.40
CA ARG A 866 -6.19 17.30 -11.41
C ARG A 866 -5.06 16.84 -10.48
N LYS A 867 -5.37 16.37 -9.27
CA LYS A 867 -4.35 15.82 -8.35
C LYS A 867 -3.70 14.53 -8.86
N VAL A 868 -4.43 13.62 -9.51
CA VAL A 868 -3.82 12.40 -10.09
C VAL A 868 -2.88 12.75 -11.24
N LEU A 869 -3.26 13.71 -12.09
CA LEU A 869 -2.41 14.21 -13.17
C LEU A 869 -1.14 14.86 -12.60
N HIS A 870 -1.27 15.78 -11.63
CA HIS A 870 -0.14 16.40 -10.92
C HIS A 870 0.79 15.35 -10.26
N MET A 871 0.24 14.36 -9.57
CA MET A 871 1.03 13.25 -8.98
C MET A 871 1.81 12.45 -10.03
N SER A 872 1.24 12.26 -11.23
CA SER A 872 1.93 11.59 -12.34
C SER A 872 3.04 12.46 -12.92
N LEU A 873 2.77 13.76 -13.04
CA LEU A 873 3.67 14.77 -13.58
C LEU A 873 4.92 14.94 -12.69
N GLU A 874 4.72 15.13 -11.38
CA GLU A 874 5.82 15.23 -10.40
C GLU A 874 6.66 13.93 -10.32
N ALA A 875 6.06 12.77 -10.63
CA ALA A 875 6.77 11.50 -10.66
C ALA A 875 7.69 11.41 -11.89
N SER A 876 7.19 11.80 -13.06
CA SER A 876 7.99 11.92 -14.28
C SER A 876 9.10 12.97 -14.15
N GLN A 877 8.83 14.14 -13.55
CA GLN A 877 9.85 15.15 -13.26
C GLN A 877 10.97 14.61 -12.34
N LYS A 878 10.64 13.82 -11.31
CA LYS A 878 11.65 13.19 -10.45
C LYS A 878 12.46 12.11 -11.16
N ILE A 879 11.85 11.33 -12.05
CA ILE A 879 12.59 10.36 -12.89
C ILE A 879 13.60 11.11 -13.76
N LEU A 880 13.22 12.21 -14.41
CA LEU A 880 14.14 13.04 -15.19
C LEU A 880 15.27 13.64 -14.33
N ALA A 881 14.97 14.15 -13.13
CA ALA A 881 15.99 14.67 -12.22
C ALA A 881 16.96 13.59 -11.71
N ILE A 882 16.52 12.33 -11.59
CA ILE A 882 17.40 11.18 -11.28
C ILE A 882 18.30 10.86 -12.48
N LEU A 883 17.74 10.81 -13.69
CA LEU A 883 18.52 10.56 -14.92
C LEU A 883 19.53 11.68 -15.21
N GLU A 884 19.17 12.94 -14.95
CA GLU A 884 20.06 14.11 -15.00
C GLU A 884 21.19 13.98 -13.96
N SER A 885 20.87 13.62 -12.71
CA SER A 885 21.90 13.38 -11.69
C SER A 885 22.81 12.18 -12.01
N LEU A 886 22.31 11.16 -12.70
CA LEU A 886 23.12 10.06 -13.23
C LEU A 886 24.01 10.53 -14.40
N GLN A 887 23.51 11.41 -15.28
CA GLN A 887 24.30 12.02 -16.35
C GLN A 887 25.47 12.84 -15.78
N ASP A 888 25.21 13.70 -14.80
CA ASP A 888 26.24 14.54 -14.13
C ASP A 888 27.36 13.69 -13.48
N GLN A 889 27.03 12.48 -13.04
CA GLN A 889 27.97 11.52 -12.44
C GLN A 889 28.64 10.59 -13.48
N GLY A 890 28.27 10.67 -14.76
CA GLY A 890 28.75 9.74 -15.81
C GLY A 890 28.18 8.32 -15.70
N LEU A 891 27.06 8.15 -14.99
CA LEU A 891 26.39 6.88 -14.68
C LEU A 891 25.12 6.61 -15.48
N LEU A 892 24.71 7.51 -16.37
CA LEU A 892 23.53 7.33 -17.24
C LEU A 892 23.74 6.17 -18.21
N GLU A 893 22.87 5.15 -18.16
CA GLU A 893 23.04 3.97 -19.00
C GLU A 893 22.60 4.21 -20.45
N THR A 894 23.58 4.44 -21.31
CA THR A 894 23.35 4.75 -22.73
C THR A 894 23.09 3.52 -23.61
N PHE A 895 23.30 2.28 -23.12
CA PHE A 895 23.03 1.04 -23.88
C PHE A 895 22.05 0.07 -23.20
N LEU A 896 21.98 0.04 -21.86
CA LEU A 896 20.97 -0.78 -21.19
C LEU A 896 19.56 -0.16 -21.37
N PRO A 897 18.50 -0.97 -21.49
CA PRO A 897 17.22 -0.51 -22.01
C PRO A 897 16.37 0.29 -21.00
N TRP A 898 16.73 0.27 -19.71
CA TRP A 898 15.86 0.71 -18.61
C TRP A 898 15.80 2.23 -18.46
N ASP A 899 16.94 2.92 -18.56
CA ASP A 899 17.01 4.38 -18.44
C ASP A 899 16.29 5.06 -19.61
N LEU A 900 16.46 4.53 -20.83
CA LEU A 900 15.73 5.01 -22.02
C LEU A 900 14.22 4.79 -21.91
N ASP A 901 13.77 3.66 -21.36
CA ASP A 901 12.35 3.40 -21.14
C ASP A 901 11.75 4.35 -20.08
N ALA A 902 12.46 4.57 -18.97
CA ALA A 902 12.07 5.50 -17.93
C ALA A 902 11.98 6.95 -18.44
N LEU A 903 12.94 7.35 -19.30
CA LEU A 903 13.00 8.63 -20.00
C LEU A 903 11.83 8.81 -20.98
N PHE A 904 11.62 7.82 -21.85
CA PHE A 904 10.54 7.82 -22.86
C PHE A 904 9.15 7.90 -22.20
N VAL A 905 8.89 7.06 -21.19
CA VAL A 905 7.63 7.04 -20.45
C VAL A 905 7.40 8.35 -19.69
N SER A 906 8.44 8.95 -19.12
CA SER A 906 8.32 10.23 -18.41
C SER A 906 8.04 11.40 -19.35
N THR A 907 8.67 11.40 -20.53
CA THR A 907 8.41 12.40 -21.58
C THR A 907 7.00 12.29 -22.14
N MET A 908 6.49 11.06 -22.35
CA MET A 908 5.10 10.80 -22.74
C MET A 908 4.09 11.40 -21.77
N VAL A 909 4.33 11.27 -20.45
CA VAL A 909 3.46 11.87 -19.42
C VAL A 909 3.51 13.40 -19.47
N LEU A 910 4.69 14.01 -19.65
CA LEU A 910 4.82 15.46 -19.79
C LEU A 910 3.99 15.98 -20.99
N ILE A 911 4.20 15.42 -22.18
CA ILE A 911 3.51 15.80 -23.43
C ILE A 911 1.99 15.67 -23.28
N VAL A 912 1.50 14.49 -22.88
CA VAL A 912 0.05 14.23 -22.80
C VAL A 912 -0.61 15.04 -21.67
N THR A 913 0.07 15.24 -20.53
CA THR A 913 -0.50 16.08 -19.44
C THR A 913 -0.54 17.55 -19.84
N ARG A 914 0.50 18.06 -20.53
CA ARG A 914 0.56 19.43 -21.07
C ARG A 914 -0.60 19.74 -22.03
N PHE A 915 -0.93 18.78 -22.88
CA PHE A 915 -2.06 18.89 -23.81
C PHE A 915 -3.43 18.79 -23.13
N VAL A 916 -3.56 17.94 -22.11
CA VAL A 916 -4.81 17.81 -21.33
C VAL A 916 -5.06 19.06 -20.50
N ASP A 917 -4.19 19.39 -19.54
CA ASP A 917 -4.33 20.54 -18.65
C ASP A 917 -3.04 21.38 -18.64
N SER A 918 -3.01 22.40 -19.51
CA SER A 918 -1.88 23.34 -19.62
C SER A 918 -1.67 24.21 -18.37
N SER A 919 -2.57 24.17 -17.37
CA SER A 919 -2.40 24.85 -16.08
C SER A 919 -1.64 24.02 -15.03
N LEU A 920 -1.20 22.80 -15.36
CA LEU A 920 -0.37 21.96 -14.49
C LEU A 920 1.14 22.12 -14.69
N LEU A 921 1.57 22.93 -15.66
CA LEU A 921 2.98 23.22 -15.95
C LEU A 921 3.21 24.73 -16.00
N ASP A 922 3.50 25.32 -14.84
CA ASP A 922 3.83 26.76 -14.72
C ASP A 922 5.08 27.14 -15.53
N ASP A 923 6.04 26.23 -15.66
CA ASP A 923 7.28 26.41 -16.42
C ASP A 923 7.25 25.56 -17.70
N ARG A 924 7.03 26.22 -18.84
CA ARG A 924 6.41 25.60 -20.04
C ARG A 924 7.34 24.76 -20.92
N THR A 925 8.66 24.89 -20.79
CA THR A 925 9.63 24.22 -21.68
C THR A 925 10.68 23.38 -20.92
N LEU A 926 11.18 23.87 -19.78
CA LEU A 926 12.34 23.35 -19.06
C LEU A 926 12.40 21.81 -18.92
N TRP A 927 11.28 21.16 -18.58
CA TRP A 927 11.24 19.71 -18.36
C TRP A 927 11.21 18.88 -19.64
N LEU A 928 10.65 19.41 -20.74
CA LEU A 928 10.71 18.76 -22.05
C LEU A 928 12.09 18.96 -22.68
N ASP A 929 12.66 20.16 -22.54
CA ASP A 929 14.02 20.48 -23.00
C ASP A 929 15.05 19.56 -22.32
N LYS A 930 14.98 19.40 -20.98
CA LYS A 930 15.79 18.42 -20.22
C LYS A 930 15.62 16.99 -20.73
N ALA A 931 14.39 16.55 -20.99
CA ALA A 931 14.12 15.19 -21.45
C ALA A 931 14.71 14.93 -22.85
N PHE A 932 14.59 15.89 -23.77
CA PHE A 932 15.22 15.78 -25.09
C PHE A 932 16.74 15.88 -25.02
N ALA A 933 17.32 16.72 -24.17
CA ALA A 933 18.77 16.76 -23.95
C ALA A 933 19.34 15.43 -23.39
N LEU A 934 18.60 14.75 -22.52
CA LEU A 934 18.93 13.40 -22.05
C LEU A 934 18.88 12.37 -23.20
N MET A 935 17.89 12.45 -24.10
CA MET A 935 17.83 11.59 -25.28
C MET A 935 18.96 11.89 -26.27
N GLU A 936 19.28 13.16 -26.52
CA GLU A 936 20.40 13.59 -27.36
C GLU A 936 21.74 13.13 -26.79
N THR A 937 21.88 13.10 -25.47
CA THR A 937 23.03 12.49 -24.76
C THR A 937 23.10 10.98 -25.00
N MET A 938 21.98 10.25 -24.96
CA MET A 938 21.95 8.82 -25.31
C MET A 938 22.26 8.57 -26.79
N ILE A 939 21.83 9.45 -27.71
CA ILE A 939 22.08 9.35 -29.16
C ILE A 939 23.56 9.61 -29.48
N ALA A 940 24.18 10.62 -28.86
CA ALA A 940 25.63 10.82 -28.87
C ALA A 940 26.35 9.62 -28.21
N GLY A 941 25.74 9.04 -27.18
CA GLY A 941 26.07 7.75 -26.57
C GLY A 941 25.75 6.51 -27.44
N GLY A 942 25.57 6.66 -28.75
CA GLY A 942 25.42 5.57 -29.72
C GLY A 942 24.06 4.83 -29.69
N ASN A 943 23.09 5.32 -28.93
CA ASN A 943 21.78 4.69 -28.81
C ASN A 943 20.88 5.05 -30.00
N ARG A 944 20.74 4.10 -30.95
CA ARG A 944 19.88 4.30 -32.13
C ARG A 944 18.40 4.25 -31.79
N ILE A 945 18.01 3.53 -30.74
CA ILE A 945 16.62 3.43 -30.28
C ILE A 945 16.16 4.78 -29.72
N ALA A 946 17.03 5.49 -29.00
CA ALA A 946 16.76 6.82 -28.47
C ALA A 946 16.43 7.85 -29.56
N ASP A 947 17.08 7.78 -30.73
CA ASP A 947 16.78 8.63 -31.89
C ASP A 947 15.37 8.38 -32.44
N TYR A 948 14.99 7.11 -32.69
CA TYR A 948 13.62 6.79 -33.11
C TYR A 948 12.58 7.22 -32.07
N ARG A 949 12.83 6.95 -30.78
CA ARG A 949 11.94 7.31 -29.66
C ARG A 949 11.81 8.84 -29.51
N MET A 950 12.89 9.59 -29.71
CA MET A 950 12.87 11.05 -29.72
C MET A 950 12.05 11.59 -30.90
N ARG A 951 12.21 11.02 -32.11
CA ARG A 951 11.42 11.43 -33.29
C ARG A 951 9.93 11.12 -33.14
N GLU A 952 9.58 9.96 -32.58
CA GLU A 952 8.19 9.61 -32.20
C GLU A 952 7.60 10.59 -31.17
N LEU A 953 8.40 11.04 -30.18
CA LEU A 953 7.98 11.99 -29.15
C LEU A 953 7.85 13.44 -29.66
N ARG A 954 8.84 13.94 -30.42
CA ARG A 954 8.81 15.30 -30.99
C ARG A 954 7.61 15.49 -31.90
N ARG A 955 7.35 14.54 -32.81
CA ARG A 955 6.18 14.57 -33.70
C ARG A 955 4.85 14.53 -32.95
N LEU A 956 4.75 13.79 -31.84
CA LEU A 956 3.56 13.80 -31.00
C LEU A 956 3.32 15.19 -30.39
N ASP A 957 4.37 15.84 -29.85
CA ASP A 957 4.26 17.18 -29.26
C ASP A 957 3.93 18.26 -30.30
N GLU A 958 4.51 18.16 -31.50
CA GLU A 958 4.20 19.00 -32.67
C GLU A 958 2.72 18.89 -33.07
N MET A 959 2.22 17.67 -33.32
CA MET A 959 0.82 17.43 -33.71
C MET A 959 -0.19 17.91 -32.64
N LEU A 960 0.16 17.79 -31.36
CA LEU A 960 -0.67 18.28 -30.25
C LEU A 960 -0.64 19.82 -30.12
N ALA A 961 0.50 20.45 -30.41
CA ALA A 961 0.62 21.91 -30.46
C ALA A 961 -0.15 22.52 -31.64
N GLU A 962 -0.13 21.88 -32.82
CA GLU A 962 -0.94 22.28 -33.97
C GLU A 962 -2.44 22.27 -33.66
N TYR A 963 -2.95 21.23 -32.99
CA TYR A 963 -4.36 21.15 -32.57
C TYR A 963 -4.74 22.30 -31.63
N ALA A 964 -3.89 22.61 -30.64
CA ALA A 964 -4.13 23.72 -29.71
C ALA A 964 -4.17 25.08 -30.45
N ALA A 965 -3.25 25.32 -31.38
CA ALA A 965 -3.21 26.54 -32.19
C ALA A 965 -4.41 26.68 -33.17
N LEU A 966 -5.09 25.58 -33.50
CA LEU A 966 -6.35 25.60 -34.24
C LEU A 966 -7.56 25.93 -33.35
N GLN A 967 -7.56 25.50 -32.09
CA GLN A 967 -8.62 25.79 -31.11
C GLN A 967 -8.60 27.24 -30.60
N GLU A 968 -7.42 27.88 -30.48
CA GLU A 968 -7.30 29.26 -29.97
C GLU A 968 -7.70 30.35 -31.00
N ARG A 969 -8.03 30.00 -32.25
CA ARG A 969 -8.47 30.97 -33.26
C ARG A 969 -9.89 31.48 -32.97
N PRO A 970 -10.12 32.79 -32.79
CA PRO A 970 -11.46 33.31 -32.55
C PRO A 970 -12.43 33.07 -33.72
N LEU A 971 -13.65 32.62 -33.40
CA LEU A 971 -14.80 32.62 -34.31
C LEU A 971 -15.26 34.07 -34.60
N THR A 972 -14.51 34.76 -35.45
CA THR A 972 -14.93 36.03 -36.06
C THR A 972 -15.81 35.73 -37.27
N MET A 973 -17.11 35.62 -37.04
CA MET A 973 -18.12 35.73 -38.10
C MET A 973 -18.96 37.00 -37.89
N ASP A 974 -19.44 37.55 -39.00
CA ASP A 974 -20.37 38.67 -39.10
C ASP A 974 -19.97 39.99 -38.41
N ALA A 975 -18.94 40.62 -38.98
CA ALA A 975 -19.02 42.05 -39.25
C ALA A 975 -19.17 42.27 -40.77
N LEU A 976 -20.06 43.20 -41.17
CA LEU A 976 -20.26 43.69 -42.55
C LEU A 976 -21.04 42.80 -43.56
N SER A 977 -22.08 42.09 -43.11
CA SER A 977 -23.22 41.73 -43.98
C SER A 977 -24.25 42.87 -44.12
N GLN A 978 -23.80 44.14 -44.05
CA GLN A 978 -24.67 45.34 -44.12
C GLN A 978 -24.19 46.44 -45.08
N GLN A 979 -23.48 46.07 -46.16
CA GLN A 979 -23.47 46.84 -47.40
C GLN A 979 -24.26 46.11 -48.49
N GLN A 980 -25.58 46.12 -48.33
CA GLN A 980 -26.50 45.76 -49.41
C GLN A 980 -26.82 47.03 -50.23
N LEU A 981 -26.77 46.90 -51.57
CA LEU A 981 -27.43 47.78 -52.54
C LEU A 981 -26.98 49.27 -52.60
N THR A 982 -25.81 49.51 -53.20
CA THR A 982 -25.67 50.60 -54.18
C THR A 982 -24.70 50.21 -55.30
N GLN A 983 -25.04 50.52 -56.56
CA GLN A 983 -24.22 50.36 -57.77
C GLN A 983 -23.82 48.90 -58.10
N LEU A 984 -24.55 48.12 -58.91
CA LEU A 984 -24.82 48.25 -60.36
C LEU A 984 -23.57 48.38 -61.26
N ASN A 985 -23.34 47.31 -62.03
CA ASN A 985 -22.70 47.21 -63.35
C ASN A 985 -21.19 47.51 -63.52
N THR A 986 -20.62 46.77 -64.49
CA THR A 986 -19.38 47.05 -65.26
C THR A 986 -18.04 47.12 -64.50
N SER A 987 -16.89 46.70 -65.06
CA SER A 987 -16.60 45.89 -66.27
C SER A 987 -15.11 45.52 -66.32
N MET A 988 -14.79 44.38 -66.95
CA MET A 988 -13.60 44.06 -67.79
C MET A 988 -12.19 44.64 -67.51
N ASN A 989 -11.17 43.84 -67.89
CA ASN A 989 -9.77 44.23 -68.20
C ASN A 989 -8.88 44.58 -66.98
N GLN A 990 -7.55 44.40 -67.00
CA GLN A 990 -6.61 43.72 -67.92
C GLN A 990 -5.26 43.44 -67.19
N THR A 991 -4.42 42.54 -67.74
CA THR A 991 -2.92 42.45 -67.67
C THR A 991 -2.12 42.89 -66.42
N GLY A 992 -1.03 42.25 -66.00
CA GLY A 992 -0.27 41.11 -66.56
C GLY A 992 1.25 41.22 -66.30
N ALA A 993 1.99 40.10 -66.45
CA ALA A 993 3.46 39.95 -66.35
C ALA A 993 4.12 40.23 -64.96
N GLY A 994 5.21 39.56 -64.57
CA GLY A 994 5.92 38.47 -65.27
C GLY A 994 6.99 37.75 -64.44
N MET A 995 7.32 36.53 -64.88
CA MET A 995 8.54 35.74 -64.62
C MET A 995 9.65 36.19 -65.62
N PRO A 996 10.92 35.73 -65.61
CA PRO A 996 11.49 34.46 -65.07
C PRO A 996 12.73 34.71 -64.16
N GLU A 997 13.66 33.81 -63.82
CA GLU A 997 14.13 32.51 -64.34
C GLU A 997 14.44 31.45 -63.25
N ASP A 998 14.78 30.24 -63.71
CA ASP A 998 15.29 29.06 -62.98
C ASP A 998 16.63 28.65 -63.64
N PRO A 999 17.45 27.74 -63.06
CA PRO A 999 17.70 26.53 -63.86
C PRO A 999 17.93 25.21 -63.09
N THR A 1000 17.11 24.21 -63.44
CA THR A 1000 17.48 22.80 -63.74
C THR A 1000 17.82 21.86 -62.57
N SER A 1001 17.47 20.55 -62.55
CA SER A 1001 16.54 19.66 -63.30
C SER A 1001 16.44 18.33 -62.50
N THR A 1002 15.73 17.22 -62.80
CA THR A 1002 15.12 16.67 -64.03
C THR A 1002 13.92 15.73 -63.70
N LYS A 1003 13.35 15.10 -64.73
CA LYS A 1003 12.29 14.06 -64.74
C LYS A 1003 12.86 12.74 -65.37
N PRO A 1004 12.16 11.59 -65.59
CA PRO A 1004 10.69 11.42 -65.79
C PRO A 1004 9.97 10.12 -65.32
N MET A 1005 8.62 10.20 -65.29
CA MET A 1005 7.53 9.31 -65.83
C MET A 1005 7.66 7.74 -65.73
N PHE A 1006 6.59 6.92 -65.70
CA PHE A 1006 5.33 6.93 -66.48
C PHE A 1006 4.23 5.96 -65.92
N ALA A 1007 2.96 6.19 -66.34
CA ALA A 1007 1.89 5.20 -66.63
C ALA A 1007 1.00 4.57 -65.50
N SER A 1008 -0.15 4.03 -65.97
CA SER A 1008 -1.31 3.40 -65.30
C SER A 1008 -1.86 2.31 -66.29
N PRO A 1009 -3.08 1.72 -66.21
CA PRO A 1009 -4.12 1.62 -65.15
C PRO A 1009 -4.66 0.16 -64.96
N ASP A 1010 -5.88 0.03 -64.43
CA ASP A 1010 -6.84 -1.12 -64.48
C ASP A 1010 -6.54 -2.45 -63.74
N GLY A 1011 -7.57 -3.01 -63.08
CA GLY A 1011 -7.45 -4.30 -62.36
C GLY A 1011 -8.50 -4.68 -61.31
N GLY A 1012 -9.78 -4.30 -61.44
CA GLY A 1012 -10.87 -4.93 -60.68
C GLY A 1012 -11.49 -6.12 -61.43
N PRO A 1013 -12.36 -6.97 -60.83
CA PRO A 1013 -12.90 -6.91 -59.46
C PRO A 1013 -12.81 -8.25 -58.69
N LEU A 1014 -13.18 -8.25 -57.40
CA LEU A 1014 -14.02 -9.32 -56.82
C LEU A 1014 -14.68 -8.89 -55.50
N TYR A 1015 -15.99 -9.07 -55.39
CA TYR A 1015 -16.76 -8.91 -54.15
C TYR A 1015 -16.56 -10.13 -53.24
N SER A 1016 -16.44 -9.92 -51.92
CA SER A 1016 -17.57 -10.12 -50.98
C SER A 1016 -17.11 -10.22 -49.51
N GLY A 1017 -17.94 -9.73 -48.59
CA GLY A 1017 -18.11 -10.44 -47.32
C GLY A 1017 -17.31 -10.02 -46.08
N PHE A 1018 -17.03 -8.73 -45.86
CA PHE A 1018 -17.02 -8.18 -44.49
C PHE A 1018 -17.80 -6.87 -44.44
N SER A 1019 -19.05 -7.00 -43.97
CA SER A 1019 -19.96 -5.89 -43.71
C SER A 1019 -19.79 -5.38 -42.27
N ASP A 1020 -19.71 -4.07 -42.14
CA ASP A 1020 -20.29 -3.33 -41.01
C ASP A 1020 -19.81 -3.70 -39.58
N GLU A 1021 -18.50 -3.57 -39.34
CA GLU A 1021 -17.97 -3.17 -38.02
C GLU A 1021 -17.34 -1.77 -38.14
N GLY A 1022 -18.19 -0.75 -38.31
CA GLY A 1022 -17.77 0.64 -38.48
C GLY A 1022 -17.15 1.25 -37.21
N SER A 1023 -15.88 1.66 -37.28
CA SER A 1023 -15.20 2.55 -36.31
C SER A 1023 -15.43 2.21 -34.83
N GLY A 1024 -15.44 0.92 -34.48
CA GLY A 1024 -15.92 0.37 -33.21
C GLY A 1024 -15.05 0.63 -31.98
N PHE A 1025 -14.85 1.89 -31.59
CA PHE A 1025 -14.58 2.21 -30.19
C PHE A 1025 -15.86 1.89 -29.40
N GLY A 1026 -15.81 0.87 -28.54
CA GLY A 1026 -16.97 0.44 -27.74
C GLY A 1026 -17.40 1.49 -26.70
N ASP A 1027 -18.66 1.40 -26.25
CA ASP A 1027 -19.37 2.31 -25.33
C ASP A 1027 -18.46 3.19 -24.44
N ASP A 1028 -18.13 4.36 -24.97
CA ASP A 1028 -17.09 5.22 -24.40
C ASP A 1028 -17.42 5.70 -22.98
N LEU A 1029 -16.41 5.67 -22.10
CA LEU A 1029 -16.53 6.19 -20.75
C LEU A 1029 -16.95 7.67 -20.77
N THR A 1030 -18.18 7.92 -20.33
CA THR A 1030 -18.75 9.26 -20.20
C THR A 1030 -17.94 10.11 -19.21
N ALA A 1031 -18.04 11.44 -19.32
CA ALA A 1031 -17.40 12.35 -18.36
C ALA A 1031 -17.82 12.04 -16.91
N GLU A 1032 -19.10 11.69 -16.68
CA GLU A 1032 -19.60 11.26 -15.36
C GLU A 1032 -18.98 9.94 -14.88
N GLN A 1033 -18.74 8.98 -15.78
CA GLN A 1033 -18.08 7.72 -15.44
C GLN A 1033 -16.59 7.91 -15.13
N ILE A 1034 -15.88 8.76 -15.89
CA ILE A 1034 -14.47 9.11 -15.61
C ILE A 1034 -14.37 9.85 -14.26
N LEU A 1035 -15.27 10.80 -14.01
CA LEU A 1035 -15.42 11.45 -12.70
C LEU A 1035 -15.72 10.43 -11.60
N ALA A 1036 -16.61 9.46 -11.81
CA ALA A 1036 -16.91 8.41 -10.83
C ALA A 1036 -15.71 7.49 -10.55
N VAL A 1037 -14.84 7.22 -11.53
CA VAL A 1037 -13.55 6.54 -11.30
C VAL A 1037 -12.68 7.40 -10.38
N ALA A 1038 -12.52 8.70 -10.69
CA ALA A 1038 -11.73 9.66 -9.91
C ALA A 1038 -12.27 9.90 -8.48
N ASP A 1039 -13.59 10.02 -8.31
CA ASP A 1039 -14.24 10.19 -7.02
C ASP A 1039 -14.12 8.96 -6.12
N SER A 1040 -13.99 7.77 -6.72
CA SER A 1040 -13.68 6.54 -5.99
C SER A 1040 -12.23 6.47 -5.48
N MET A 1041 -11.34 7.38 -5.91
CA MET A 1041 -9.94 7.40 -5.51
C MET A 1041 -9.71 8.15 -4.19
N ASP A 1042 -9.09 7.46 -3.24
CA ASP A 1042 -8.69 7.97 -1.92
C ASP A 1042 -7.36 8.77 -2.00
N ILE A 1043 -7.37 9.90 -2.71
CA ILE A 1043 -6.18 10.75 -2.98
C ILE A 1043 -6.01 11.89 -1.96
N GLU A 1044 -7.07 12.21 -1.22
CA GLU A 1044 -7.08 13.29 -0.24
C GLU A 1044 -6.16 12.96 0.96
N GLY A 1045 -5.49 14.00 1.48
CA GLY A 1045 -4.65 13.92 2.69
C GLY A 1045 -3.32 13.15 2.58
N LYS A 1046 -2.80 12.89 1.37
CA LYS A 1046 -1.55 12.14 1.14
C LYS A 1046 -0.61 12.87 0.20
N ASP A 1047 0.66 12.99 0.59
CA ASP A 1047 1.77 13.26 -0.32
C ASP A 1047 2.23 11.93 -0.90
N TRP A 1048 2.22 11.80 -2.22
CA TRP A 1048 2.66 10.59 -2.90
C TRP A 1048 4.17 10.34 -2.71
N LEU A 1049 4.92 11.42 -2.47
CA LEU A 1049 6.32 11.43 -2.05
C LEU A 1049 6.62 10.50 -0.86
N SER A 1050 5.64 10.28 0.04
CA SER A 1050 5.78 9.34 1.17
C SER A 1050 5.77 7.85 0.80
N PHE A 1051 5.70 7.51 -0.50
CA PHE A 1051 5.73 6.14 -1.02
C PHE A 1051 6.95 5.87 -1.92
N GLY A 1052 7.90 6.81 -2.03
CA GLY A 1052 9.07 6.72 -2.91
C GLY A 1052 10.40 6.80 -2.15
N VAL A 1053 10.79 5.70 -1.48
CA VAL A 1053 12.02 5.57 -0.67
C VAL A 1053 11.99 6.42 0.63
N PHE A 1054 12.95 6.24 1.52
CA PHE A 1054 13.21 7.02 2.74
C PHE A 1054 12.34 6.80 4.01
N ASP A 1055 11.81 5.60 4.21
CA ASP A 1055 11.73 5.03 5.57
C ASP A 1055 12.86 4.00 5.73
N ASN A 1056 13.77 4.23 6.68
CA ASN A 1056 15.06 3.54 6.92
C ASN A 1056 16.26 3.95 6.03
N TYR A 1057 16.62 5.23 6.01
CA TYR A 1057 18.02 5.67 5.80
C TYR A 1057 18.35 6.79 6.79
N GLN A 1058 19.37 6.60 7.63
CA GLN A 1058 20.09 7.72 8.25
C GLN A 1058 21.01 8.34 7.20
N PRO A 1059 21.28 9.65 7.24
CA PRO A 1059 22.42 10.20 6.51
C PRO A 1059 23.70 9.61 7.11
N LEU A 1060 24.47 8.90 6.29
CA LEU A 1060 25.86 8.62 6.61
C LEU A 1060 26.64 9.93 6.44
N GLU A 1061 27.32 10.36 7.49
CA GLU A 1061 28.19 11.53 7.44
C GLU A 1061 29.34 11.27 6.45
N MET A 1062 29.74 12.31 5.72
CA MET A 1062 30.94 12.25 4.88
C MET A 1062 32.15 12.06 5.79
N VAL A 1063 32.84 10.93 5.67
CA VAL A 1063 34.12 10.70 6.35
C VAL A 1063 35.13 11.71 5.82
N ASP A 1064 35.74 12.47 6.73
CA ASP A 1064 36.73 13.50 6.43
C ASP A 1064 37.98 12.86 5.78
N PRO A 1065 38.41 13.29 4.58
CA PRO A 1065 39.56 12.72 3.88
C PRO A 1065 40.91 13.21 4.46
N GLN A 1066 41.10 13.14 5.79
CA GLN A 1066 42.38 13.44 6.43
C GLN A 1066 42.83 12.42 7.49
N MET A 1067 44.09 11.98 7.30
CA MET A 1067 45.04 11.42 8.28
C MET A 1067 44.86 9.99 8.84
N GLN A 1068 45.78 9.14 8.35
CA GLN A 1068 46.64 8.19 9.09
C GLN A 1068 46.01 6.92 9.68
#